data_AF-A0A1Q1FKZ3-F1
#
_entry.id   AF-A0A1Q1FKZ3-F1
#
_cell.length_a   1.000
_cell.length_b   1.000
_cell.length_c   1.000
_cell.angle_alpha   90.00
_cell.angle_beta   90.00
_cell.angle_gamma   90.00
#
_symmetry.space_group_name_H-M   'P 1'
#
loop_
_entity.id
_entity.type
_entity.pdbx_description
1 polymer ?
#
loop_
_entity_poly.entity_id
_entity_poly.type
_entity_poly.pdbx_seq_one_letter_code
_entity_poly.pdbx_strand_id
1 'polypeptide(L)'
;MGMVAVQPAAATGVSTQTTDEAEFGNVTAEVTKETLFTGKVSKVEVTYTAPEGETVDVTVADKTKTVTADGTESSVTLRVGAFFFFGEEYPVNVSASIQGGETVEGQINEDDGVVTLKSVDDGPAAPANFDVTTPSSNSPVVEGETLTVDATVENTGESAGTQTVELNVAGSVQDSQEVDLDAGGSEDVSLSWTTAEGDAGNYTATVSSENDSASTDVTVTESVTTGTIEGTVTDDSGSAIEGATVSADGESTTTAADGSYSLTVEAGDYTVEASANGYESDSQNVTVNAEETTTANFSLTEIVNDGTIEGTVTDDSGSAIEGATVSADGQSTTTAADGSYSLTVEEGDYTVEANADGYQSDNATVTVTAGETTSQNFSLSAVQTDGTIEGTVTDASDSAIEGATVSAGGQSTTTAADGSYSLTVEEGDYTVEATADGYEADNATVTVTAGETTSQNFSLSESGPVYQSFTAWAESGYLQVGNNSLRSDLPDCPNGVPENESKGCVKFTADYDPSTGDYTVSPENFQFPPIPFDNTTLGTVPANNTATDTITGNLNAETGEASFNAPIFSYLEDPALDDSCGLEVNVEGTTGESGALTGEPGPIQDDGTARATLVDGTFSIPAATQETCGFLATAVNNDVGLPAPAGENEIVQNLYIEFSENSVENNPDAPSNSGS
;
A
#
# COMPACT_ATOMS: atom_id res chain seq x y z
N MET A 1 28.37 40.61 -88.65
CA MET A 1 29.26 41.20 -89.69
C MET A 1 29.96 40.08 -90.44
N GLY A 2 29.68 39.87 -91.73
CA GLY A 2 30.48 39.00 -92.62
C GLY A 2 29.67 38.09 -93.55
N MET A 3 29.73 38.38 -94.86
CA MET A 3 29.07 37.66 -95.98
C MET A 3 27.52 37.74 -95.94
N VAL A 4 26.78 37.76 -97.06
CA VAL A 4 27.02 37.25 -98.43
C VAL A 4 26.79 38.34 -99.49
N ALA A 5 27.38 38.19 -100.69
CA ALA A 5 27.20 39.11 -101.81
C ALA A 5 26.19 38.57 -102.84
N VAL A 6 25.24 39.40 -103.29
CA VAL A 6 24.53 39.24 -104.58
C VAL A 6 24.31 40.61 -105.24
N GLN A 7 24.88 40.79 -106.42
CA GLN A 7 24.28 41.56 -107.52
C GLN A 7 24.01 40.54 -108.62
N PRO A 8 22.85 40.60 -109.30
CA PRO A 8 22.72 41.42 -110.51
C PRO A 8 21.32 42.11 -110.57
N ALA A 9 20.86 42.79 -111.61
CA ALA A 9 21.41 43.09 -112.94
C ALA A 9 20.98 44.49 -113.40
N ALA A 10 21.83 45.18 -114.16
CA ALA A 10 21.40 46.27 -115.03
C ALA A 10 21.49 45.80 -116.48
N ALA A 11 20.36 45.36 -117.06
CA ALA A 11 20.22 45.06 -118.49
C ALA A 11 18.75 44.89 -118.90
N THR A 12 17.97 45.97 -118.94
CA THR A 12 16.68 46.00 -119.65
C THR A 12 16.93 45.97 -121.17
N GLY A 13 17.20 44.78 -121.69
CA GLY A 13 17.36 44.54 -123.12
C GLY A 13 16.00 44.51 -123.80
N VAL A 14 15.55 45.65 -124.33
CA VAL A 14 14.32 45.74 -125.13
C VAL A 14 14.46 44.86 -126.37
N SER A 15 13.74 43.73 -126.39
CA SER A 15 13.60 42.90 -127.59
C SER A 15 12.48 43.49 -128.46
N THR A 16 12.75 43.71 -129.75
CA THR A 16 11.76 44.25 -130.70
C THR A 16 11.54 43.24 -131.81
N GLN A 17 10.34 42.63 -131.87
CA GLN A 17 9.88 41.91 -133.05
C GLN A 17 8.92 42.78 -133.86
N THR A 18 8.98 42.64 -135.18
CA THR A 18 8.17 43.42 -136.14
C THR A 18 7.29 42.46 -136.93
N THR A 19 5.98 42.71 -136.96
CA THR A 19 5.04 42.06 -137.89
C THR A 19 4.67 43.01 -139.03
N ASP A 20 4.44 42.45 -140.22
CA ASP A 20 4.34 43.20 -141.49
C ASP A 20 2.93 43.81 -141.73
N GLU A 21 2.84 44.77 -142.66
CA GLU A 21 1.65 45.62 -142.97
C GLU A 21 0.33 44.86 -143.32
N ALA A 22 0.31 43.53 -143.38
CA ALA A 22 -0.73 42.76 -144.07
C ALA A 22 -1.95 42.35 -143.21
N GLU A 23 -1.88 42.38 -141.86
CA GLU A 23 -2.87 41.64 -141.04
C GLU A 23 -4.23 42.30 -140.77
N PHE A 24 -4.36 43.63 -140.75
CA PHE A 24 -5.63 44.28 -140.32
C PHE A 24 -6.55 44.73 -141.46
N GLY A 25 -6.01 44.90 -142.67
CA GLY A 25 -6.74 45.38 -143.85
C GLY A 25 -7.31 46.80 -143.71
N ASN A 26 -8.11 47.22 -144.69
CA ASN A 26 -8.79 48.52 -144.63
C ASN A 26 -9.80 48.53 -143.46
N VAL A 27 -9.93 49.70 -142.82
CA VAL A 27 -10.91 49.96 -141.76
C VAL A 27 -11.85 51.06 -142.26
N THR A 28 -13.15 50.85 -142.06
CA THR A 28 -14.20 51.76 -142.51
C THR A 28 -14.98 52.19 -141.28
N ALA A 29 -15.02 53.48 -140.98
CA ALA A 29 -15.84 54.02 -139.91
C ALA A 29 -17.10 54.64 -140.52
N GLU A 30 -18.29 54.28 -140.02
CA GLU A 30 -19.53 54.96 -140.39
C GLU A 30 -19.70 56.23 -139.55
N VAL A 31 -19.57 57.40 -140.18
CA VAL A 31 -20.04 58.66 -139.61
C VAL A 31 -21.47 58.89 -140.09
N THR A 32 -22.37 59.28 -139.19
CA THR A 32 -23.81 59.29 -139.48
C THR A 32 -24.21 60.33 -140.53
N LYS A 33 -24.96 59.84 -141.55
CA LYS A 33 -25.45 60.51 -142.78
C LYS A 33 -24.48 60.61 -143.97
N GLU A 34 -24.62 59.61 -144.85
CA GLU A 34 -24.45 59.68 -146.31
C GLU A 34 -23.08 60.08 -146.89
N THR A 35 -21.98 59.78 -146.20
CA THR A 35 -20.69 59.60 -146.91
C THR A 35 -19.83 58.52 -146.25
N LEU A 36 -19.59 57.42 -146.98
CA LEU A 36 -18.64 56.37 -146.60
C LEU A 36 -17.22 56.79 -147.01
N PHE A 37 -16.32 56.91 -146.04
CA PHE A 37 -14.90 57.17 -146.30
C PHE A 37 -14.04 55.96 -145.89
N THR A 38 -13.22 55.48 -146.81
CA THR A 38 -12.26 54.40 -146.57
C THR A 38 -10.86 54.97 -146.33
N GLY A 39 -10.42 54.93 -145.07
CA GLY A 39 -9.05 55.21 -144.67
C GLY A 39 -8.19 53.94 -144.64
N LYS A 40 -6.87 54.09 -144.80
CA LYS A 40 -5.91 53.03 -144.45
C LYS A 40 -5.39 53.28 -143.04
N VAL A 41 -5.68 52.36 -142.12
CA VAL A 41 -4.94 52.26 -140.86
C VAL A 41 -3.59 51.61 -141.16
N SER A 42 -2.49 52.22 -140.73
CA SER A 42 -1.14 51.74 -141.03
C SER A 42 -0.47 50.91 -139.91
N LYS A 43 -0.91 50.97 -138.63
CA LYS A 43 -0.34 50.14 -137.53
C LYS A 43 -1.20 50.08 -136.23
N VAL A 44 -1.22 48.94 -135.49
CA VAL A 44 -1.90 48.65 -134.18
C VAL A 44 -1.33 47.38 -133.44
N GLU A 45 -0.95 47.33 -132.13
CA GLU A 45 -0.33 48.46 -131.39
C GLU A 45 -0.48 48.73 -129.84
N VAL A 46 -1.18 47.98 -128.97
CA VAL A 46 -1.51 48.43 -127.59
C VAL A 46 -0.49 48.01 -126.50
N THR A 47 -0.20 48.87 -125.50
CA THR A 47 0.59 48.52 -124.29
C THR A 47 -0.29 48.04 -123.15
N TYR A 48 0.04 46.90 -122.54
CA TYR A 48 -0.58 46.39 -121.30
C TYR A 48 0.38 45.44 -120.58
N THR A 49 0.31 45.38 -119.25
CA THR A 49 1.12 44.51 -118.40
C THR A 49 0.18 43.57 -117.63
N ALA A 50 0.42 42.27 -117.70
CA ALA A 50 -0.39 41.25 -117.03
C ALA A 50 0.45 40.05 -116.55
N PRO A 51 -0.07 39.27 -115.59
CA PRO A 51 0.46 37.96 -115.23
C PRO A 51 0.51 36.97 -116.41
N GLU A 52 1.40 35.98 -116.32
CA GLU A 52 1.56 34.95 -117.36
C GLU A 52 0.24 34.18 -117.62
N GLY A 53 -0.20 34.16 -118.88
CA GLY A 53 -1.38 33.42 -119.32
C GLY A 53 -2.70 34.22 -119.38
N GLU A 54 -2.74 35.47 -118.94
CA GLU A 54 -3.94 36.31 -119.08
C GLU A 54 -4.16 36.75 -120.54
N THR A 55 -5.42 37.05 -120.91
CA THR A 55 -5.79 37.45 -122.28
C THR A 55 -6.56 38.77 -122.34
N VAL A 56 -6.26 39.55 -123.38
CA VAL A 56 -6.81 40.90 -123.62
C VAL A 56 -7.44 40.98 -124.99
N ASP A 57 -8.67 41.47 -125.06
CA ASP A 57 -9.38 41.79 -126.29
C ASP A 57 -9.27 43.30 -126.59
N VAL A 58 -8.57 43.63 -127.69
CA VAL A 58 -8.40 45.00 -128.17
C VAL A 58 -9.38 45.26 -129.32
N THR A 59 -10.25 46.28 -129.20
CA THR A 59 -11.23 46.64 -130.23
C THR A 59 -10.95 48.02 -130.84
N VAL A 60 -10.82 48.07 -132.17
CA VAL A 60 -10.64 49.32 -132.93
C VAL A 60 -11.64 49.36 -134.08
N ALA A 61 -12.54 50.35 -134.07
CA ALA A 61 -13.60 50.53 -135.08
C ALA A 61 -14.30 49.20 -135.44
N ASP A 62 -14.90 48.59 -134.41
CA ASP A 62 -15.71 47.36 -134.47
C ASP A 62 -14.99 46.06 -134.89
N LYS A 63 -13.64 46.04 -134.90
CA LYS A 63 -12.83 44.82 -135.03
C LYS A 63 -12.07 44.51 -133.74
N THR A 64 -12.24 43.30 -133.20
CA THR A 64 -11.57 42.82 -131.97
C THR A 64 -10.44 41.82 -132.29
N LYS A 65 -9.32 41.87 -131.56
CA LYS A 65 -8.24 40.86 -131.60
C LYS A 65 -7.80 40.52 -130.17
N THR A 66 -7.74 39.24 -129.84
CA THR A 66 -7.24 38.70 -128.57
C THR A 66 -5.72 38.56 -128.58
N VAL A 67 -5.06 38.93 -127.48
CA VAL A 67 -3.62 38.77 -127.23
C VAL A 67 -3.41 38.10 -125.88
N THR A 68 -2.46 37.17 -125.77
CA THR A 68 -2.10 36.48 -124.52
C THR A 68 -0.77 36.99 -123.99
N ALA A 69 -0.67 37.28 -122.68
CA ALA A 69 0.56 37.72 -122.03
C ALA A 69 1.50 36.54 -121.72
N ASP A 70 2.80 36.72 -121.93
CA ASP A 70 3.84 35.68 -121.83
C ASP A 70 4.72 35.76 -120.57
N GLY A 71 4.30 36.52 -119.55
CA GLY A 71 4.90 36.51 -118.21
C GLY A 71 6.22 37.28 -118.05
N THR A 72 6.78 37.83 -119.13
CA THR A 72 7.93 38.76 -119.07
C THR A 72 7.52 40.16 -119.53
N GLU A 73 8.13 41.23 -118.98
CA GLU A 73 7.78 42.62 -119.30
C GLU A 73 7.81 42.91 -120.82
N SER A 74 6.64 42.86 -121.44
CA SER A 74 6.45 42.92 -122.88
C SER A 74 5.84 44.27 -123.30
N SER A 75 6.69 45.24 -123.61
CA SER A 75 6.25 46.55 -124.13
C SER A 75 5.85 46.49 -125.61
N VAL A 76 4.63 46.90 -125.93
CA VAL A 76 4.10 47.08 -127.30
C VAL A 76 3.64 48.54 -127.43
N THR A 77 3.92 49.26 -128.52
CA THR A 77 3.87 50.75 -128.55
C THR A 77 3.23 51.31 -129.83
N LEU A 78 2.23 52.21 -129.71
CA LEU A 78 1.48 52.76 -130.84
C LEU A 78 1.87 54.17 -131.32
N ARG A 79 1.67 54.40 -132.63
CA ARG A 79 1.39 55.71 -133.22
C ARG A 79 0.32 55.60 -134.31
N VAL A 80 -0.72 56.43 -134.24
CA VAL A 80 -1.72 56.60 -135.31
C VAL A 80 -1.26 57.71 -136.25
N GLY A 81 -1.22 57.42 -137.56
CA GLY A 81 -0.93 58.44 -138.58
C GLY A 81 -2.11 59.38 -138.78
N ALA A 82 -1.88 60.70 -138.66
CA ALA A 82 -2.93 61.72 -138.66
C ALA A 82 -3.88 61.69 -139.87
N PHE A 83 -5.17 61.89 -139.61
CA PHE A 83 -6.17 62.19 -140.64
C PHE A 83 -6.06 63.67 -141.02
N PHE A 84 -5.88 63.94 -142.32
CA PHE A 84 -6.07 65.29 -142.88
C PHE A 84 -7.11 65.21 -143.99
N PHE A 85 -8.19 66.00 -143.91
CA PHE A 85 -8.76 66.76 -145.04
C PHE A 85 -9.90 67.70 -144.59
N PHE A 86 -9.86 68.95 -145.09
CA PHE A 86 -10.95 69.95 -145.07
C PHE A 86 -11.56 70.43 -143.74
N GLY A 87 -10.80 70.42 -142.64
CA GLY A 87 -10.98 71.42 -141.57
C GLY A 87 -12.15 71.23 -140.60
N GLU A 88 -12.73 70.03 -140.54
CA GLU A 88 -13.52 69.57 -139.39
C GLU A 88 -12.96 68.23 -138.90
N GLU A 89 -12.79 68.09 -137.59
CA GLU A 89 -12.17 66.94 -136.93
C GLU A 89 -13.23 65.98 -136.39
N TYR A 90 -12.94 64.67 -136.41
CA TYR A 90 -13.84 63.61 -135.96
C TYR A 90 -13.08 62.67 -134.99
N PRO A 91 -13.58 62.45 -133.76
CA PRO A 91 -12.93 61.54 -132.82
C PRO A 91 -13.12 60.08 -133.24
N VAL A 92 -12.09 59.25 -133.03
CA VAL A 92 -12.14 57.80 -133.17
C VAL A 92 -12.11 57.19 -131.77
N ASN A 93 -13.16 56.44 -131.41
CA ASN A 93 -13.21 55.75 -130.12
C ASN A 93 -12.35 54.48 -130.16
N VAL A 94 -11.61 54.23 -129.08
CA VAL A 94 -10.81 53.02 -128.87
C VAL A 94 -11.19 52.43 -127.51
N SER A 95 -11.44 51.13 -127.45
CA SER A 95 -11.79 50.43 -126.22
C SER A 95 -11.01 49.11 -126.10
N ALA A 96 -10.57 48.81 -124.89
CA ALA A 96 -9.92 47.55 -124.55
C ALA A 96 -10.67 46.89 -123.39
N SER A 97 -10.73 45.55 -123.40
CA SER A 97 -11.34 44.77 -122.34
C SER A 97 -10.44 43.59 -121.99
N ILE A 98 -10.12 43.45 -120.71
CA ILE A 98 -9.38 42.31 -120.16
C ILE A 98 -10.41 41.28 -119.69
N GLN A 99 -10.13 39.98 -119.84
CA GLN A 99 -11.13 38.94 -119.62
C GLN A 99 -11.51 38.76 -118.13
N GLY A 100 -12.43 39.58 -117.65
CA GLY A 100 -12.93 39.59 -116.26
C GLY A 100 -12.97 40.99 -115.60
N GLY A 101 -12.34 41.99 -116.23
CA GLY A 101 -12.27 43.37 -115.70
C GLY A 101 -13.31 44.33 -116.29
N GLU A 102 -13.35 45.56 -115.74
CA GLU A 102 -14.19 46.64 -116.27
C GLU A 102 -13.72 47.14 -117.64
N THR A 103 -14.65 47.67 -118.45
CA THR A 103 -14.33 48.31 -119.74
C THR A 103 -13.74 49.70 -119.50
N VAL A 104 -12.48 49.92 -119.90
CA VAL A 104 -11.82 51.22 -119.76
C VAL A 104 -11.88 51.99 -121.08
N GLU A 105 -12.57 53.13 -121.08
CA GLU A 105 -12.59 54.07 -122.21
C GLU A 105 -11.45 55.11 -122.08
N GLY A 106 -10.78 55.42 -123.19
CA GLY A 106 -9.73 56.44 -123.26
C GLY A 106 -9.91 57.36 -124.46
N GLN A 107 -9.60 58.65 -124.29
CA GLN A 107 -9.54 59.60 -125.41
C GLN A 107 -8.12 59.67 -126.00
N ILE A 108 -8.05 59.90 -127.31
CA ILE A 108 -6.80 60.08 -128.05
C ILE A 108 -6.24 61.48 -127.76
N ASN A 109 -4.96 61.58 -127.41
CA ASN A 109 -4.25 62.85 -127.30
C ASN A 109 -4.06 63.52 -128.68
N GLU A 110 -4.46 64.79 -128.79
CA GLU A 110 -4.61 65.51 -130.07
C GLU A 110 -3.27 65.83 -130.77
N ASP A 111 -2.17 65.94 -130.02
CA ASP A 111 -0.84 66.30 -130.56
C ASP A 111 -0.01 65.11 -131.08
N ASP A 112 -0.23 63.88 -130.57
CA ASP A 112 0.62 62.72 -130.86
C ASP A 112 -0.12 61.39 -131.11
N GLY A 113 -1.45 61.36 -130.94
CA GLY A 113 -2.28 60.18 -131.19
C GLY A 113 -2.20 59.11 -130.09
N VAL A 114 -1.67 59.41 -128.90
CA VAL A 114 -1.53 58.45 -127.80
C VAL A 114 -2.81 58.37 -126.96
N VAL A 115 -3.28 57.15 -126.68
CA VAL A 115 -4.32 56.89 -125.67
C VAL A 115 -3.64 56.48 -124.37
N THR A 116 -3.82 57.24 -123.30
CA THR A 116 -3.41 56.87 -121.94
C THR A 116 -4.59 56.29 -121.19
N LEU A 117 -4.58 54.98 -120.95
CA LEU A 117 -5.47 54.36 -119.97
C LEU A 117 -4.98 54.78 -118.57
N LYS A 118 -5.90 55.20 -117.69
CA LYS A 118 -5.57 55.33 -116.26
C LYS A 118 -5.25 53.94 -115.72
N SER A 119 -4.30 53.85 -114.80
CA SER A 119 -4.05 52.59 -114.09
C SER A 119 -5.34 52.13 -113.42
N VAL A 120 -5.53 50.82 -113.37
CA VAL A 120 -6.45 50.23 -112.40
C VAL A 120 -5.97 50.70 -111.02
N ASP A 121 -6.86 51.36 -110.30
CA ASP A 121 -6.66 51.65 -108.89
C ASP A 121 -6.92 50.33 -108.18
N ASP A 122 -5.87 49.52 -107.99
CA ASP A 122 -5.94 48.40 -107.06
C ASP A 122 -6.42 49.00 -105.73
N GLY A 123 -7.52 48.46 -105.20
CA GLY A 123 -8.18 49.02 -104.03
C GLY A 123 -7.21 49.18 -102.85
N PRO A 124 -7.48 50.09 -101.90
CA PRO A 124 -6.57 50.32 -100.79
C PRO A 124 -6.20 48.99 -100.12
N ALA A 125 -4.91 48.69 -100.09
CA ALA A 125 -4.36 47.43 -99.58
C ALA A 125 -5.00 47.06 -98.25
N ALA A 126 -5.29 45.78 -98.06
CA ALA A 126 -5.88 45.30 -96.82
C ALA A 126 -5.02 45.76 -95.62
N PRO A 127 -5.63 46.24 -94.52
CA PRO A 127 -4.89 46.61 -93.32
C PRO A 127 -4.17 45.38 -92.76
N ALA A 128 -3.16 45.61 -91.93
CA ALA A 128 -2.48 44.54 -91.22
C ALA A 128 -3.47 43.70 -90.40
N ASN A 129 -3.32 42.37 -90.43
CA ASN A 129 -4.19 41.42 -89.74
C ASN A 129 -3.32 40.37 -89.03
N PHE A 130 -3.23 40.45 -87.70
CA PHE A 130 -2.31 39.65 -86.89
C PHE A 130 -3.02 38.40 -86.36
N ASP A 131 -2.90 37.29 -87.08
CA ASP A 131 -3.44 35.99 -86.67
C ASP A 131 -2.50 35.32 -85.65
N VAL A 132 -3.04 34.59 -84.66
CA VAL A 132 -2.28 34.02 -83.54
C VAL A 132 -2.37 32.49 -83.56
N THR A 133 -1.23 31.79 -83.63
CA THR A 133 -1.23 30.33 -83.62
C THR A 133 -1.57 29.77 -82.23
N THR A 134 -1.98 28.50 -82.16
CA THR A 134 -2.32 27.84 -80.89
C THR A 134 -1.10 27.81 -79.96
N PRO A 135 -1.16 28.45 -78.77
CA PRO A 135 0.00 28.59 -77.90
C PRO A 135 0.40 27.27 -77.26
N SER A 136 1.70 27.12 -76.99
CA SER A 136 2.27 26.08 -76.13
C SER A 136 2.73 26.69 -74.81
N SER A 137 2.98 25.85 -73.79
CA SER A 137 3.45 26.32 -72.48
C SER A 137 4.31 25.28 -71.77
N ASN A 138 4.99 25.72 -70.71
CA ASN A 138 5.74 24.84 -69.79
C ASN A 138 4.87 24.21 -68.68
N SER A 139 3.55 24.34 -68.76
CA SER A 139 2.60 23.83 -67.75
C SER A 139 2.72 22.30 -67.54
N PRO A 140 2.58 21.79 -66.30
CA PRO A 140 2.33 22.52 -65.05
C PRO A 140 3.57 23.18 -64.45
N VAL A 141 3.37 24.24 -63.66
CA VAL A 141 4.41 24.92 -62.86
C VAL A 141 4.00 25.01 -61.39
N VAL A 142 4.96 25.13 -60.47
CA VAL A 142 4.68 25.35 -59.03
C VAL A 142 4.52 26.85 -58.74
N GLU A 143 3.71 27.22 -57.75
CA GLU A 143 3.65 28.60 -57.24
C GLU A 143 5.05 29.15 -56.91
N GLY A 144 5.34 30.36 -57.41
CA GLY A 144 6.66 30.99 -57.34
C GLY A 144 7.55 30.73 -58.57
N GLU A 145 7.21 29.75 -59.41
CA GLU A 145 7.83 29.56 -60.72
C GLU A 145 7.17 30.45 -61.79
N THR A 146 7.86 30.60 -62.93
CA THR A 146 7.34 31.34 -64.08
C THR A 146 6.70 30.39 -65.08
N LEU A 147 5.41 30.58 -65.33
CA LEU A 147 4.71 30.03 -66.48
C LEU A 147 5.16 30.81 -67.73
N THR A 148 5.60 30.11 -68.77
CA THR A 148 5.90 30.67 -70.08
C THR A 148 4.89 30.15 -71.10
N VAL A 149 4.39 31.04 -71.95
CA VAL A 149 3.44 30.75 -73.01
C VAL A 149 4.02 31.27 -74.33
N ASP A 150 4.32 30.34 -75.23
CA ASP A 150 4.93 30.62 -76.53
C ASP A 150 3.88 30.53 -77.64
N ALA A 151 3.85 31.51 -78.56
CA ALA A 151 2.96 31.54 -79.71
C ALA A 151 3.65 32.14 -80.93
N THR A 152 3.19 31.79 -82.13
CA THR A 152 3.61 32.46 -83.37
C THR A 152 2.53 33.43 -83.81
N VAL A 153 2.93 34.64 -84.21
CA VAL A 153 2.01 35.67 -84.72
C VAL A 153 2.35 35.93 -86.18
N GLU A 154 1.36 35.98 -87.06
CA GLU A 154 1.52 36.15 -88.51
C GLU A 154 0.65 37.31 -89.01
N ASN A 155 1.24 38.26 -89.75
CA ASN A 155 0.50 39.33 -90.40
C ASN A 155 -0.01 38.87 -91.77
N THR A 156 -1.25 38.38 -91.80
CA THR A 156 -1.93 37.91 -93.02
C THR A 156 -2.58 39.05 -93.84
N GLY A 157 -2.39 40.31 -93.41
CA GLY A 157 -2.79 41.50 -94.14
C GLY A 157 -1.79 41.92 -95.24
N GLU A 158 -2.21 42.84 -96.11
CA GLU A 158 -1.40 43.35 -97.24
C GLU A 158 -0.57 44.59 -96.88
N SER A 159 -0.74 45.11 -95.66
CA SER A 159 -0.02 46.26 -95.12
C SER A 159 0.87 45.84 -93.95
N ALA A 160 2.05 46.45 -93.83
CA ALA A 160 2.84 46.39 -92.60
C ALA A 160 2.07 47.04 -91.44
N GLY A 161 2.29 46.57 -90.22
CA GLY A 161 1.66 47.11 -89.03
C GLY A 161 2.35 46.67 -87.75
N THR A 162 1.95 47.32 -86.65
CA THR A 162 2.48 47.07 -85.31
C THR A 162 1.30 46.82 -84.37
N GLN A 163 1.33 45.77 -83.56
CA GLN A 163 0.30 45.48 -82.56
C GLN A 163 0.89 45.02 -81.24
N THR A 164 0.19 45.29 -80.15
CA THR A 164 0.47 44.69 -78.85
C THR A 164 -0.15 43.29 -78.81
N VAL A 165 0.67 42.30 -78.49
CA VAL A 165 0.26 40.92 -78.24
C VAL A 165 0.29 40.70 -76.73
N GLU A 166 -0.87 40.38 -76.14
CA GLU A 166 -1.06 40.26 -74.70
C GLU A 166 -1.26 38.80 -74.27
N LEU A 167 -0.70 38.43 -73.12
CA LEU A 167 -0.99 37.19 -72.41
C LEU A 167 -2.02 37.48 -71.31
N ASN A 168 -3.23 36.97 -71.46
CA ASN A 168 -4.27 37.04 -70.43
C ASN A 168 -4.38 35.70 -69.69
N VAL A 169 -4.26 35.73 -68.37
CA VAL A 169 -4.51 34.59 -67.47
C VAL A 169 -5.34 35.07 -66.29
N ALA A 170 -6.31 34.27 -65.84
CA ALA A 170 -7.26 34.61 -64.78
C ALA A 170 -8.08 35.91 -65.03
N GLY A 171 -8.22 36.34 -66.29
CA GLY A 171 -8.93 37.57 -66.67
C GLY A 171 -8.09 38.85 -66.55
N SER A 172 -6.80 38.74 -66.25
CA SER A 172 -5.85 39.86 -66.19
C SER A 172 -4.72 39.68 -67.20
N VAL A 173 -4.23 40.77 -67.78
CA VAL A 173 -3.03 40.76 -68.62
C VAL A 173 -1.82 40.60 -67.71
N GLN A 174 -1.05 39.53 -67.93
CA GLN A 174 0.14 39.20 -67.15
C GLN A 174 1.42 39.78 -67.79
N ASP A 175 1.49 39.75 -69.12
CA ASP A 175 2.63 40.20 -69.92
C ASP A 175 2.18 40.62 -71.32
N SER A 176 2.98 41.43 -72.01
CA SER A 176 2.65 42.00 -73.32
C SER A 176 3.89 42.38 -74.12
N GLN A 177 3.90 42.04 -75.41
CA GLN A 177 4.98 42.38 -76.35
C GLN A 177 4.41 43.22 -77.51
N GLU A 178 5.10 44.30 -77.90
CA GLU A 178 4.82 45.01 -79.16
C GLU A 178 5.53 44.27 -80.32
N VAL A 179 4.77 43.92 -81.35
CA VAL A 179 5.21 43.10 -82.50
C VAL A 179 5.00 43.91 -83.78
N ASP A 180 6.06 44.08 -84.58
CA ASP A 180 6.07 44.90 -85.80
C ASP A 180 6.36 44.02 -87.02
N LEU A 181 5.36 43.84 -87.90
CA LEU A 181 5.43 42.89 -89.01
C LEU A 181 5.11 43.55 -90.35
N ASP A 182 6.00 43.35 -91.32
CA ASP A 182 5.70 43.53 -92.74
C ASP A 182 4.53 42.62 -93.17
N ALA A 183 3.91 42.92 -94.32
CA ALA A 183 2.86 42.08 -94.90
C ALA A 183 3.40 40.66 -95.21
N GLY A 184 2.72 39.63 -94.70
CA GLY A 184 3.19 38.23 -94.76
C GLY A 184 4.39 37.93 -93.84
N GLY A 185 4.74 38.83 -92.92
CA GLY A 185 5.74 38.61 -91.88
C GLY A 185 5.19 37.79 -90.71
N SER A 186 6.09 37.17 -89.94
CA SER A 186 5.73 36.42 -88.73
C SER A 186 6.86 36.46 -87.70
N GLU A 187 6.50 36.43 -86.41
CA GLU A 187 7.40 36.45 -85.26
C GLU A 187 6.89 35.47 -84.18
N ASP A 188 7.81 34.76 -83.52
CA ASP A 188 7.51 33.96 -82.32
C ASP A 188 7.60 34.85 -81.08
N VAL A 189 6.53 34.92 -80.29
CA VAL A 189 6.45 35.62 -79.01
C VAL A 189 6.53 34.64 -77.85
N SER A 190 7.18 35.05 -76.76
CA SER A 190 7.31 34.28 -75.53
C SER A 190 6.90 35.18 -74.37
N LEU A 191 5.71 34.93 -73.82
CA LEU A 191 5.08 35.75 -72.79
C LEU A 191 5.05 34.99 -71.46
N SER A 192 5.14 35.71 -70.35
CA SER A 192 5.43 35.14 -69.04
C SER A 192 4.42 35.50 -67.95
N TRP A 193 4.23 34.61 -66.98
CA TRP A 193 3.53 34.90 -65.73
C TRP A 193 4.34 34.32 -64.58
N THR A 194 4.92 35.21 -63.77
CA THR A 194 5.56 34.83 -62.49
C THR A 194 4.46 34.62 -61.46
N THR A 195 4.20 33.36 -61.13
CA THR A 195 3.15 32.97 -60.18
C THR A 195 3.58 33.27 -58.74
N ALA A 196 2.62 33.36 -57.83
CA ALA A 196 2.81 33.58 -56.39
C ALA A 196 1.96 32.63 -55.54
N GLU A 197 2.18 32.65 -54.23
CA GLU A 197 1.33 31.95 -53.25
C GLU A 197 -0.14 32.41 -53.36
N GLY A 198 -1.05 31.45 -53.57
CA GLY A 198 -2.47 31.68 -53.83
C GLY A 198 -2.86 31.69 -55.31
N ASP A 199 -1.92 31.53 -56.24
CA ASP A 199 -2.17 31.37 -57.68
C ASP A 199 -2.39 29.89 -58.08
N ALA A 200 -2.36 28.93 -57.16
CA ALA A 200 -2.62 27.53 -57.48
C ALA A 200 -4.03 27.31 -58.07
N GLY A 201 -4.10 26.64 -59.21
CA GLY A 201 -5.35 26.43 -59.93
C GLY A 201 -5.17 25.98 -61.38
N ASN A 202 -6.30 25.73 -62.04
CA ASN A 202 -6.36 25.50 -63.48
C ASN A 202 -6.90 26.76 -64.16
N TYR A 203 -6.17 27.24 -65.16
CA TYR A 203 -6.48 28.44 -65.92
C TYR A 203 -6.48 28.14 -67.41
N THR A 204 -7.15 29.00 -68.17
CA THR A 204 -6.94 29.09 -69.62
C THR A 204 -6.06 30.32 -69.86
N ALA A 205 -4.88 30.10 -70.45
CA ALA A 205 -3.99 31.15 -70.90
C ALA A 205 -4.34 31.54 -72.34
N THR A 206 -4.62 32.81 -72.58
CA THR A 206 -4.98 33.33 -73.90
C THR A 206 -3.91 34.31 -74.38
N VAL A 207 -3.37 34.07 -75.57
CA VAL A 207 -2.52 35.03 -76.29
C VAL A 207 -3.40 35.72 -77.33
N SER A 208 -3.43 37.05 -77.34
CA SER A 208 -4.30 37.84 -78.22
C SER A 208 -3.61 39.05 -78.84
N SER A 209 -3.87 39.28 -80.12
CA SER A 209 -3.61 40.53 -80.85
C SER A 209 -4.86 41.43 -80.85
N GLU A 210 -4.87 42.53 -81.63
CA GLU A 210 -6.11 43.29 -81.87
C GLU A 210 -7.08 42.56 -82.84
N ASN A 211 -6.68 41.46 -83.47
CA ASN A 211 -7.43 40.83 -84.56
C ASN A 211 -7.84 39.38 -84.27
N ASP A 212 -7.00 38.64 -83.56
CA ASP A 212 -7.19 37.22 -83.29
C ASP A 212 -6.71 36.85 -81.87
N SER A 213 -7.15 35.69 -81.39
CA SER A 213 -6.74 35.17 -80.08
C SER A 213 -6.77 33.65 -80.07
N ALA A 214 -5.72 33.05 -79.52
CA ALA A 214 -5.64 31.61 -79.31
C ALA A 214 -5.33 31.30 -77.83
N SER A 215 -5.73 30.11 -77.38
CA SER A 215 -5.64 29.75 -75.96
C SER A 215 -5.16 28.32 -75.74
N THR A 216 -4.58 28.09 -74.56
CA THR A 216 -4.19 26.77 -74.06
C THR A 216 -4.51 26.65 -72.57
N ASP A 217 -4.82 25.46 -72.09
CA ASP A 217 -5.08 25.23 -70.67
C ASP A 217 -3.75 25.02 -69.91
N VAL A 218 -3.65 25.65 -68.74
CA VAL A 218 -2.44 25.66 -67.89
C VAL A 218 -2.79 25.40 -66.43
N THR A 219 -1.87 24.79 -65.70
CA THR A 219 -2.03 24.46 -64.28
C THR A 219 -0.87 25.05 -63.47
N VAL A 220 -1.21 25.74 -62.40
CA VAL A 220 -0.29 26.13 -61.32
C VAL A 220 -0.58 25.22 -60.13
N THR A 221 0.43 24.56 -59.57
CA THR A 221 0.29 23.67 -58.40
C THR A 221 0.78 24.35 -57.13
N GLU A 222 0.10 24.11 -56.01
CA GLU A 222 0.48 24.65 -54.68
C GLU A 222 1.94 24.36 -54.34
N SER A 223 2.62 25.33 -53.73
CA SER A 223 3.96 25.11 -53.19
C SER A 223 3.89 24.34 -51.86
N VAL A 224 4.35 23.09 -51.89
CA VAL A 224 4.43 22.23 -50.70
C VAL A 224 5.77 22.45 -50.00
N THR A 225 5.73 23.16 -48.88
CA THR A 225 6.92 23.50 -48.08
C THR A 225 7.12 22.57 -46.88
N THR A 226 6.11 21.78 -46.52
CA THR A 226 6.13 20.87 -45.37
C THR A 226 6.65 19.47 -45.70
N GLY A 227 7.27 18.83 -44.71
CA GLY A 227 7.55 17.40 -44.68
C GLY A 227 6.96 16.76 -43.42
N THR A 228 7.12 15.45 -43.26
CA THR A 228 6.55 14.71 -42.11
C THR A 228 7.64 14.00 -41.31
N ILE A 229 7.60 14.13 -39.99
CA ILE A 229 8.40 13.35 -39.05
C ILE A 229 7.53 12.20 -38.54
N GLU A 230 7.98 10.97 -38.72
CA GLU A 230 7.27 9.77 -38.22
C GLU A 230 8.19 8.89 -37.40
N GLY A 231 7.61 8.06 -36.53
CA GLY A 231 8.35 7.05 -35.81
C GLY A 231 7.58 6.47 -34.65
N THR A 232 8.32 5.88 -33.70
CA THR A 232 7.77 5.31 -32.47
C THR A 232 8.48 5.84 -31.24
N VAL A 233 7.73 5.99 -30.13
CA VAL A 233 8.30 6.15 -28.79
C VAL A 233 8.06 4.85 -28.01
N THR A 234 9.13 4.25 -27.53
CA THR A 234 9.11 3.08 -26.64
C THR A 234 9.78 3.37 -25.31
N ASP A 235 9.59 2.50 -24.33
CA ASP A 235 10.47 2.42 -23.17
C ASP A 235 11.75 1.62 -23.51
N ASP A 236 12.69 1.55 -22.56
CA ASP A 236 13.93 0.77 -22.68
C ASP A 236 13.73 -0.76 -22.69
N SER A 237 12.53 -1.26 -22.40
CA SER A 237 12.14 -2.67 -22.62
C SER A 237 11.70 -2.95 -24.05
N GLY A 238 11.46 -1.89 -24.84
CA GLY A 238 10.88 -1.93 -26.18
C GLY A 238 9.34 -1.96 -26.20
N SER A 239 8.68 -1.66 -25.07
CA SER A 239 7.23 -1.54 -25.01
C SER A 239 6.79 -0.16 -25.50
N ALA A 240 5.69 -0.10 -26.23
CA ALA A 240 5.16 1.14 -26.78
C ALA A 240 4.62 2.08 -25.68
N ILE A 241 4.96 3.36 -25.74
CA ILE A 241 4.42 4.39 -24.84
C ILE A 241 3.27 5.12 -25.55
N GLU A 242 2.04 4.92 -25.10
CA GLU A 242 0.86 5.66 -25.57
C GLU A 242 0.79 7.05 -24.93
N GLY A 243 0.43 8.08 -25.72
CA GLY A 243 0.26 9.45 -25.21
C GLY A 243 1.55 10.20 -24.88
N ALA A 244 2.72 9.68 -25.25
CA ALA A 244 3.98 10.43 -25.21
C ALA A 244 3.87 11.64 -26.15
N THR A 245 4.28 12.81 -25.68
CA THR A 245 4.30 14.04 -26.48
C THR A 245 5.59 14.11 -27.28
N VAL A 246 5.48 14.22 -28.59
CA VAL A 246 6.60 14.47 -29.50
C VAL A 246 6.46 15.87 -30.08
N SER A 247 7.50 16.69 -29.99
CA SER A 247 7.46 18.10 -30.41
C SER A 247 8.68 18.53 -31.21
N ALA A 248 8.47 19.51 -32.11
CA ALA A 248 9.49 20.10 -32.97
C ALA A 248 9.16 21.58 -33.23
N ASP A 249 10.04 22.49 -32.80
CA ASP A 249 9.92 23.96 -32.88
C ASP A 249 8.53 24.55 -32.53
N GLY A 250 7.85 23.98 -31.53
CA GLY A 250 6.55 24.45 -31.03
C GLY A 250 5.33 23.73 -31.59
N GLU A 251 5.47 23.00 -32.70
CA GLU A 251 4.47 22.02 -33.13
C GLU A 251 4.62 20.72 -32.34
N SER A 252 3.51 20.00 -32.11
CA SER A 252 3.52 18.77 -31.34
C SER A 252 2.39 17.80 -31.68
N THR A 253 2.63 16.53 -31.38
CA THR A 253 1.66 15.43 -31.52
C THR A 253 1.81 14.48 -30.33
N THR A 254 0.89 13.53 -30.19
CA THR A 254 0.95 12.48 -29.16
C THR A 254 0.94 11.09 -29.80
N THR A 255 1.72 10.16 -29.26
CA THR A 255 1.77 8.78 -29.74
C THR A 255 0.44 8.03 -29.56
N ALA A 256 0.16 7.12 -30.50
CA ALA A 256 -0.94 6.19 -30.43
C ALA A 256 -0.64 4.98 -29.50
N ALA A 257 -1.63 4.09 -29.33
CA ALA A 257 -1.53 2.89 -28.48
C ALA A 257 -0.42 1.88 -28.88
N ASP A 258 0.10 1.96 -30.11
CA ASP A 258 1.25 1.17 -30.59
C ASP A 258 2.57 1.97 -30.54
N GLY A 259 2.56 3.14 -29.89
CA GLY A 259 3.71 4.01 -29.73
C GLY A 259 4.02 4.85 -30.97
N SER A 260 3.29 4.68 -32.07
CA SER A 260 3.53 5.41 -33.32
C SER A 260 3.09 6.88 -33.23
N TYR A 261 3.81 7.76 -33.94
CA TYR A 261 3.41 9.15 -34.13
C TYR A 261 3.73 9.63 -35.56
N SER A 262 3.05 10.70 -35.97
CA SER A 262 3.27 11.42 -37.22
C SER A 262 3.06 12.92 -36.95
N LEU A 263 4.01 13.75 -37.37
CA LEU A 263 4.06 15.20 -37.13
C LEU A 263 4.50 15.92 -38.40
N THR A 264 3.62 16.73 -38.98
CA THR A 264 3.93 17.55 -40.17
C THR A 264 4.52 18.90 -39.74
N VAL A 265 5.64 19.29 -40.33
CA VAL A 265 6.35 20.56 -40.06
C VAL A 265 6.91 21.14 -41.37
N GLU A 266 7.26 22.43 -41.38
CA GLU A 266 7.97 23.06 -42.51
C GLU A 266 9.31 22.38 -42.79
N ALA A 267 9.82 22.43 -44.01
CA ALA A 267 11.14 21.89 -44.34
C ALA A 267 12.26 22.68 -43.61
N GLY A 268 13.15 21.96 -42.93
CA GLY A 268 14.19 22.57 -42.08
C GLY A 268 14.92 21.57 -41.19
N ASP A 269 15.86 22.08 -40.38
CA ASP A 269 16.57 21.31 -39.36
C ASP A 269 15.89 21.49 -38.00
N TYR A 270 15.47 20.38 -37.38
CA TYR A 270 14.75 20.36 -36.10
C TYR A 270 15.51 19.60 -35.04
N THR A 271 15.42 20.08 -33.79
CA THR A 271 15.59 19.23 -32.61
C THR A 271 14.19 18.74 -32.22
N VAL A 272 13.96 17.44 -32.35
CA VAL A 272 12.71 16.78 -32.00
C VAL A 272 12.86 16.20 -30.59
N GLU A 273 11.94 16.53 -29.69
CA GLU A 273 11.93 16.06 -28.30
C GLU A 273 10.72 15.16 -28.06
N ALA A 274 10.95 13.98 -27.48
CA ALA A 274 9.91 13.06 -27.02
C ALA A 274 9.90 13.00 -25.50
N SER A 275 8.71 13.12 -24.89
CA SER A 275 8.54 13.15 -23.44
C SER A 275 7.26 12.42 -23.01
N ALA A 276 7.29 11.76 -21.85
CA ALA A 276 6.14 11.10 -21.25
C ALA A 276 6.18 11.24 -19.72
N ASN A 277 5.00 11.26 -19.07
CA ASN A 277 4.95 11.36 -17.62
C ASN A 277 5.46 10.06 -16.98
N GLY A 278 6.47 10.18 -16.10
CA GLY A 278 7.15 9.02 -15.49
C GLY A 278 8.38 8.55 -16.28
N TYR A 279 8.81 9.27 -17.31
CA TYR A 279 9.98 8.94 -18.13
C TYR A 279 10.92 10.15 -18.28
N GLU A 280 12.21 9.90 -18.47
CA GLU A 280 13.16 10.92 -18.93
C GLU A 280 12.92 11.24 -20.41
N SER A 281 13.05 12.51 -20.81
CA SER A 281 12.88 12.92 -22.22
C SER A 281 14.13 12.64 -23.05
N ASP A 282 13.94 12.21 -24.30
CA ASP A 282 15.00 12.04 -25.30
C ASP A 282 14.83 13.05 -26.44
N SER A 283 15.93 13.42 -27.11
CA SER A 283 15.91 14.38 -28.20
C SER A 283 16.86 14.02 -29.34
N GLN A 284 16.40 14.24 -30.58
CA GLN A 284 17.14 13.89 -31.79
C GLN A 284 17.12 15.05 -32.79
N ASN A 285 18.26 15.31 -33.42
CA ASN A 285 18.36 16.30 -34.49
C ASN A 285 18.06 15.64 -35.83
N VAL A 286 17.12 16.19 -36.59
CA VAL A 286 16.70 15.69 -37.90
C VAL A 286 16.59 16.81 -38.93
N THR A 287 16.84 16.48 -40.19
CA THR A 287 16.51 17.35 -41.33
C THR A 287 15.22 16.84 -41.96
N VAL A 288 14.25 17.73 -42.15
CA VAL A 288 12.98 17.47 -42.84
C VAL A 288 13.05 18.17 -44.20
N ASN A 289 12.91 17.40 -45.28
CA ASN A 289 12.75 17.96 -46.62
C ASN A 289 11.25 18.06 -46.96
N ALA A 290 10.90 19.00 -47.83
CA ALA A 290 9.53 19.13 -48.33
C ALA A 290 9.08 17.84 -49.06
N GLU A 291 7.81 17.48 -48.89
CA GLU A 291 7.17 16.22 -49.36
C GLU A 291 7.78 14.90 -48.85
N GLU A 292 8.90 14.92 -48.15
CA GLU A 292 9.56 13.70 -47.65
C GLU A 292 9.09 13.32 -46.23
N THR A 293 9.27 12.04 -45.91
CA THR A 293 9.07 11.50 -44.56
C THR A 293 10.42 11.17 -43.93
N THR A 294 10.74 11.86 -42.82
CA THR A 294 11.94 11.60 -42.02
C THR A 294 11.57 10.76 -40.79
N THR A 295 12.32 9.68 -40.53
CA THR A 295 12.07 8.81 -39.37
C THR A 295 12.89 9.22 -38.14
N ALA A 296 12.24 9.37 -36.98
CA ALA A 296 12.91 9.52 -35.68
C ALA A 296 12.23 8.63 -34.62
N ASN A 297 12.99 7.73 -34.01
CA ASN A 297 12.47 6.78 -33.02
C ASN A 297 13.15 7.03 -31.67
N PHE A 298 12.37 7.05 -30.60
CA PHE A 298 12.83 7.40 -29.26
C PHE A 298 12.67 6.20 -28.31
N SER A 299 13.65 6.00 -27.43
CA SER A 299 13.58 5.09 -26.29
C SER A 299 13.68 5.95 -25.03
N LEU A 300 12.62 5.98 -24.22
CA LEU A 300 12.58 6.77 -23.00
C LEU A 300 12.86 5.87 -21.79
N THR A 301 13.77 6.30 -20.92
CA THR A 301 14.05 5.61 -19.66
C THR A 301 12.96 5.92 -18.63
N GLU A 302 12.37 4.90 -18.02
CA GLU A 302 11.39 5.05 -16.94
C GLU A 302 12.06 5.63 -15.68
N ILE A 303 11.48 6.67 -15.11
CA ILE A 303 11.94 7.29 -13.85
C ILE A 303 11.40 6.47 -12.68
N VAL A 304 12.18 5.48 -12.26
CA VAL A 304 11.94 4.76 -11.03
C VAL A 304 12.45 5.61 -9.86
N ASN A 305 11.58 5.91 -8.89
CA ASN A 305 11.96 6.60 -7.65
C ASN A 305 11.87 5.67 -6.42
N ASP A 306 11.22 4.52 -6.55
CA ASP A 306 11.01 3.55 -5.48
C ASP A 306 12.02 2.40 -5.54
N GLY A 307 12.45 1.91 -4.38
CA GLY A 307 13.12 0.62 -4.22
C GLY A 307 12.30 -0.32 -3.33
N THR A 308 12.75 -1.57 -3.19
CA THR A 308 12.02 -2.59 -2.40
C THR A 308 12.91 -3.18 -1.31
N ILE A 309 12.38 -3.25 -0.08
CA ILE A 309 12.99 -3.92 1.06
C ILE A 309 12.33 -5.29 1.21
N GLU A 310 13.11 -6.37 1.13
CA GLU A 310 12.61 -7.74 1.27
C GLU A 310 13.37 -8.54 2.33
N GLY A 311 12.70 -9.51 2.93
CA GLY A 311 13.36 -10.48 3.80
C GLY A 311 12.38 -11.29 4.62
N THR A 312 12.85 -11.80 5.75
CA THR A 312 12.06 -12.62 6.67
C THR A 312 12.13 -12.11 8.10
N VAL A 313 11.02 -12.23 8.83
CA VAL A 313 10.98 -12.10 10.29
C VAL A 313 10.85 -13.50 10.91
N THR A 314 11.80 -13.87 11.76
CA THR A 314 11.80 -15.12 12.52
C THR A 314 11.88 -14.87 14.02
N ASP A 315 11.63 -15.89 14.82
CA ASP A 315 12.01 -15.92 16.23
C ASP A 315 13.47 -16.38 16.43
N ASP A 316 13.97 -16.34 17.67
CA ASP A 316 15.31 -16.81 18.03
C ASP A 316 15.55 -18.33 17.83
N SER A 317 14.50 -19.11 17.57
CA SER A 317 14.61 -20.52 17.17
C SER A 317 14.79 -20.70 15.65
N GLY A 318 14.62 -19.62 14.88
CA GLY A 318 14.59 -19.62 13.42
C GLY A 318 13.21 -19.99 12.84
N SER A 319 12.16 -20.00 13.66
CA SER A 319 10.79 -20.24 13.20
C SER A 319 10.20 -18.94 12.62
N ALA A 320 9.48 -19.04 11.51
CA ALA A 320 8.85 -17.89 10.85
C ALA A 320 7.74 -17.27 11.73
N ILE A 321 7.69 -15.94 11.77
CA ILE A 321 6.61 -15.19 12.43
C ILE A 321 5.65 -14.67 11.35
N GLU A 322 4.43 -15.21 11.30
CA GLU A 322 3.34 -14.72 10.43
C GLU A 322 2.68 -13.47 11.02
N GLY A 323 2.35 -12.48 10.20
CA GLY A 323 1.63 -11.28 10.63
C GLY A 323 2.47 -10.24 11.40
N ALA A 324 3.79 -10.43 11.49
CA ALA A 324 4.69 -9.39 12.00
C ALA A 324 4.61 -8.16 11.09
N THR A 325 4.43 -6.98 11.67
CA THR A 325 4.40 -5.72 10.94
C THR A 325 5.82 -5.24 10.71
N VAL A 326 6.20 -5.01 9.46
CA VAL A 326 7.49 -4.39 9.09
C VAL A 326 7.19 -3.01 8.51
N SER A 327 7.87 -1.97 9.00
CA SER A 327 7.57 -0.58 8.66
C SER A 327 8.81 0.28 8.43
N ALA A 328 8.68 1.29 7.58
CA ALA A 328 9.69 2.28 7.24
C ALA A 328 9.01 3.62 6.90
N ASP A 329 9.37 4.69 7.62
CA ASP A 329 8.85 6.07 7.49
C ASP A 329 7.33 6.24 7.28
N GLY A 330 6.52 5.40 7.95
CA GLY A 330 5.05 5.44 7.87
C GLY A 330 4.42 4.49 6.85
N GLN A 331 5.21 3.91 5.96
CA GLN A 331 4.80 2.77 5.12
C GLN A 331 4.98 1.47 5.93
N SER A 332 4.08 0.50 5.72
CA SER A 332 4.17 -0.80 6.38
C SER A 332 3.59 -1.95 5.56
N THR A 333 4.08 -3.14 5.85
CA THR A 333 3.63 -4.43 5.33
C THR A 333 3.53 -5.44 6.47
N THR A 334 2.93 -6.61 6.23
CA THR A 334 2.87 -7.70 7.21
C THR A 334 3.47 -8.97 6.62
N THR A 335 4.22 -9.73 7.42
CA THR A 335 4.80 -10.99 6.98
C THR A 335 3.76 -12.04 6.62
N ALA A 336 4.07 -12.84 5.60
CA ALA A 336 3.31 -14.02 5.21
C ALA A 336 3.56 -15.21 6.17
N ALA A 337 2.86 -16.33 5.93
CA ALA A 337 2.95 -17.56 6.74
C ALA A 337 4.34 -18.23 6.78
N ASP A 338 5.23 -17.90 5.85
CA ASP A 338 6.64 -18.31 5.83
C ASP A 338 7.60 -17.25 6.41
N GLY A 339 7.04 -16.19 7.02
CA GLY A 339 7.78 -15.08 7.61
C GLY A 339 8.28 -14.06 6.61
N SER A 340 8.06 -14.26 5.30
CA SER A 340 8.55 -13.34 4.26
C SER A 340 7.76 -12.03 4.22
N TYR A 341 8.45 -10.94 3.90
CA TYR A 341 7.85 -9.63 3.64
C TYR A 341 8.50 -8.95 2.43
N SER A 342 7.75 -8.03 1.82
CA SER A 342 8.21 -7.13 0.76
C SER A 342 7.55 -5.76 0.99
N LEU A 343 8.36 -4.69 1.02
CA LEU A 343 7.97 -3.32 1.35
C LEU A 343 8.59 -2.35 0.34
N THR A 344 7.76 -1.68 -0.46
CA THR A 344 8.21 -0.67 -1.43
C THR A 344 8.17 0.73 -0.80
N VAL A 345 9.25 1.48 -0.97
CA VAL A 345 9.44 2.86 -0.48
C VAL A 345 10.28 3.67 -1.48
N GLU A 346 10.19 5.00 -1.43
CA GLU A 346 11.06 5.91 -2.22
C GLU A 346 12.56 5.65 -1.93
N GLU A 347 13.49 6.12 -2.76
CA GLU A 347 14.92 6.00 -2.47
C GLU A 347 15.35 6.80 -1.24
N GLY A 348 16.20 6.22 -0.39
CA GLY A 348 16.65 6.86 0.83
C GLY A 348 17.22 5.94 1.91
N ASP A 349 17.64 6.54 3.02
CA ASP A 349 18.10 5.84 4.22
C ASP A 349 16.97 5.70 5.24
N TYR A 350 16.47 4.48 5.44
CA TYR A 350 15.36 4.18 6.34
C TYR A 350 15.83 3.51 7.62
N THR A 351 15.16 3.79 8.74
CA THR A 351 15.14 2.87 9.88
C THR A 351 13.93 1.97 9.71
N VAL A 352 14.17 0.69 9.45
CA VAL A 352 13.14 -0.33 9.24
C VAL A 352 12.90 -1.03 10.57
N GLU A 353 11.67 -1.04 11.06
CA GLU A 353 11.27 -1.68 12.33
C GLU A 353 10.35 -2.87 12.06
N ALA A 354 10.64 -4.00 12.69
CA ALA A 354 9.81 -5.21 12.71
C ALA A 354 9.22 -5.43 14.10
N ASN A 355 7.90 -5.57 14.18
CA ASN A 355 7.14 -5.72 15.42
C ASN A 355 6.10 -6.85 15.31
N ALA A 356 5.99 -7.69 16.34
CA ALA A 356 4.97 -8.74 16.45
C ALA A 356 4.44 -8.86 17.89
N ASP A 357 3.15 -9.14 18.04
CA ASP A 357 2.54 -9.32 19.37
C ASP A 357 3.19 -10.50 20.11
N GLY A 358 3.61 -10.27 21.35
CA GLY A 358 4.34 -11.24 22.17
C GLY A 358 5.86 -11.30 21.91
N TYR A 359 6.40 -10.42 21.07
CA TYR A 359 7.83 -10.31 20.79
C TYR A 359 8.37 -8.89 21.06
N GLN A 360 9.66 -8.78 21.34
CA GLN A 360 10.37 -7.50 21.37
C GLN A 360 10.62 -7.04 19.93
N SER A 361 10.37 -5.76 19.62
CA SER A 361 10.65 -5.22 18.29
C SER A 361 12.14 -5.08 18.01
N ASP A 362 12.53 -5.30 16.77
CA ASP A 362 13.90 -5.11 16.28
C ASP A 362 13.91 -4.09 15.13
N ASN A 363 15.02 -3.38 14.94
CA ASN A 363 15.15 -2.37 13.90
C ASN A 363 16.56 -2.29 13.30
N ALA A 364 16.62 -1.99 12.00
CA ALA A 364 17.84 -1.90 11.23
C ALA A 364 17.82 -0.69 10.29
N THR A 365 18.97 -0.04 10.11
CA THR A 365 19.12 1.04 9.13
C THR A 365 19.45 0.45 7.76
N VAL A 366 18.62 0.75 6.75
CA VAL A 366 18.70 0.20 5.39
C VAL A 366 18.72 1.35 4.38
N THR A 367 19.72 1.36 3.51
CA THR A 367 19.74 2.24 2.32
C THR A 367 18.98 1.55 1.18
N VAL A 368 18.01 2.27 0.61
CA VAL A 368 17.20 1.84 -0.53
C VAL A 368 17.61 2.66 -1.75
N THR A 369 18.12 1.99 -2.78
CA THR A 369 18.33 2.59 -4.11
C THR A 369 17.05 2.44 -4.93
N ALA A 370 16.69 3.45 -5.73
CA ALA A 370 15.60 3.32 -6.69
C ALA A 370 15.83 2.16 -7.67
N GLY A 371 14.78 1.39 -7.94
CA GLY A 371 14.79 0.22 -8.84
C GLY A 371 15.52 -1.02 -8.30
N GLU A 372 16.16 -0.96 -7.13
CA GLU A 372 16.86 -2.10 -6.54
C GLU A 372 16.05 -2.78 -5.42
N THR A 373 16.37 -4.06 -5.17
CA THR A 373 15.87 -4.82 -4.02
C THR A 373 16.96 -4.95 -2.97
N THR A 374 16.74 -4.40 -1.78
CA THR A 374 17.64 -4.53 -0.62
C THR A 374 17.10 -5.59 0.33
N SER A 375 17.96 -6.53 0.75
CA SER A 375 17.55 -7.59 1.68
C SER A 375 17.88 -7.26 3.14
N GLN A 376 16.88 -7.37 4.02
CA GLN A 376 17.02 -7.21 5.47
C GLN A 376 16.16 -8.27 6.18
N ASN A 377 16.76 -9.01 7.10
CA ASN A 377 16.04 -10.00 7.93
C ASN A 377 16.00 -9.55 9.39
N PHE A 378 15.00 -9.98 10.13
CA PHE A 378 14.83 -9.68 11.56
C PHE A 378 14.67 -10.97 12.36
N SER A 379 15.24 -11.01 13.57
CA SER A 379 15.05 -12.09 14.55
C SER A 379 14.50 -11.47 15.81
N LEU A 380 13.25 -11.77 16.14
CA LEU A 380 12.57 -11.18 17.30
C LEU A 380 12.63 -12.14 18.49
N SER A 381 13.09 -11.65 19.64
CA SER A 381 13.03 -12.38 20.90
C SER A 381 11.62 -12.31 21.49
N ALA A 382 11.11 -13.44 21.97
CA ALA A 382 9.83 -13.47 22.68
C ALA A 382 9.87 -12.61 23.95
N VAL A 383 8.76 -11.93 24.26
CA VAL A 383 8.60 -11.25 25.55
C VAL A 383 8.37 -12.33 26.61
N GLN A 384 9.35 -12.51 27.49
CA GLN A 384 9.16 -13.30 28.69
C GLN A 384 8.12 -12.59 29.58
N THR A 385 7.05 -13.30 29.97
CA THR A 385 6.07 -12.86 30.96
C THR A 385 6.24 -13.54 32.31
N ASP A 386 6.93 -14.68 32.32
CA ASP A 386 7.02 -15.61 33.44
C ASP A 386 8.45 -15.70 33.94
N GLY A 387 8.62 -15.88 35.26
CA GLY A 387 9.88 -16.26 35.89
C GLY A 387 9.74 -17.58 36.66
N THR A 388 10.86 -18.11 37.14
CA THR A 388 10.90 -19.42 37.81
C THR A 388 11.37 -19.29 39.26
N ILE A 389 10.65 -19.91 40.18
CA ILE A 389 11.02 -20.06 41.58
C ILE A 389 11.59 -21.47 41.77
N GLU A 390 12.83 -21.59 42.26
CA GLU A 390 13.49 -22.88 42.50
C GLU A 390 14.08 -22.99 43.90
N GLY A 391 14.14 -24.21 44.44
CA GLY A 391 14.80 -24.45 45.71
C GLY A 391 14.56 -25.84 46.24
N THR A 392 14.73 -26.00 47.55
CA THR A 392 14.51 -27.27 48.26
C THR A 392 13.57 -27.09 49.45
N VAL A 393 12.73 -28.09 49.71
CA VAL A 393 11.99 -28.23 50.97
C VAL A 393 12.65 -29.33 51.82
N THR A 394 13.01 -28.98 53.04
CA THR A 394 13.65 -29.89 54.01
C THR A 394 12.91 -29.91 55.35
N ASP A 395 13.21 -30.87 56.21
CA ASP A 395 12.83 -30.84 57.62
C ASP A 395 13.79 -29.94 58.44
N ALA A 396 13.57 -29.87 59.75
CA ALA A 396 14.44 -29.16 60.70
C ALA A 396 15.80 -29.85 60.97
N SER A 397 16.07 -31.00 60.35
CA SER A 397 17.31 -31.78 60.41
C SER A 397 18.10 -31.74 59.09
N ASP A 398 17.74 -30.83 58.16
CA ASP A 398 18.25 -30.71 56.78
C ASP A 398 17.98 -31.96 55.89
N SER A 399 17.02 -32.82 56.26
CA SER A 399 16.58 -33.95 55.41
C SER A 399 15.60 -33.48 54.34
N ALA A 400 15.76 -33.91 53.10
CA ALA A 400 14.84 -33.62 52.01
C ALA A 400 13.43 -34.19 52.26
N ILE A 401 12.39 -33.38 52.02
CA ILE A 401 10.99 -33.83 52.03
C ILE A 401 10.54 -34.06 50.59
N GLU A 402 10.28 -35.32 50.22
CA GLU A 402 9.70 -35.72 48.92
C GLU A 402 8.18 -35.50 48.94
N GLY A 403 7.61 -34.98 47.84
CA GLY A 403 6.16 -34.79 47.70
C GLY A 403 5.57 -33.62 48.48
N ALA A 404 6.39 -32.76 49.10
CA ALA A 404 5.93 -31.48 49.64
C ALA A 404 5.37 -30.62 48.51
N THR A 405 4.19 -30.03 48.71
CA THR A 405 3.57 -29.13 47.74
C THR A 405 4.08 -27.72 47.96
N VAL A 406 4.62 -27.11 46.90
CA VAL A 406 5.01 -25.69 46.89
C VAL A 406 4.07 -24.95 45.96
N SER A 407 3.46 -23.86 46.43
CA SER A 407 2.47 -23.08 45.68
C SER A 407 2.73 -21.58 45.70
N ALA A 408 2.41 -20.92 44.59
CA ALA A 408 2.51 -19.47 44.40
C ALA A 408 1.57 -19.03 43.27
N GLY A 409 0.88 -17.91 43.41
CA GLY A 409 0.08 -17.31 42.33
C GLY A 409 -1.10 -18.17 41.82
N GLY A 410 -1.49 -19.22 42.53
CA GLY A 410 -2.48 -20.21 42.08
C GLY A 410 -1.89 -21.38 41.27
N GLN A 411 -0.58 -21.38 41.02
CA GLN A 411 0.17 -22.53 40.52
C GLN A 411 0.74 -23.34 41.70
N SER A 412 0.99 -24.64 41.48
CA SER A 412 1.69 -25.49 42.44
C SER A 412 2.53 -26.58 41.77
N THR A 413 3.55 -27.03 42.48
CA THR A 413 4.43 -28.13 42.11
C THR A 413 4.69 -29.01 43.34
N THR A 414 5.23 -30.21 43.16
CA THR A 414 5.62 -31.10 44.26
C THR A 414 7.12 -31.38 44.21
N THR A 415 7.76 -31.43 45.38
CA THR A 415 9.20 -31.72 45.47
C THR A 415 9.56 -33.13 45.00
N ALA A 416 10.74 -33.25 44.39
CA ALA A 416 11.36 -34.51 44.04
C ALA A 416 11.98 -35.22 45.28
N ALA A 417 12.50 -36.43 45.09
CA ALA A 417 13.11 -37.25 46.14
C ALA A 417 14.35 -36.64 46.84
N ASP A 418 14.97 -35.61 46.25
CA ASP A 418 16.04 -34.82 46.85
C ASP A 418 15.53 -33.49 47.45
N GLY A 419 14.22 -33.33 47.56
CA GLY A 419 13.54 -32.15 48.10
C GLY A 419 13.47 -30.98 47.13
N SER A 420 14.04 -31.10 45.92
CA SER A 420 14.07 -30.00 44.95
C SER A 420 12.71 -29.72 44.31
N TYR A 421 12.43 -28.45 44.02
CA TYR A 421 11.27 -28.01 43.26
C TYR A 421 11.64 -26.91 42.26
N SER A 422 10.82 -26.78 41.22
CA SER A 422 10.86 -25.69 40.23
C SER A 422 9.41 -25.34 39.88
N LEU A 423 9.06 -24.06 39.96
CA LEU A 423 7.71 -23.52 39.81
C LEU A 423 7.73 -22.25 38.95
N THR A 424 7.08 -22.27 37.79
CA THR A 424 6.98 -21.10 36.90
C THR A 424 5.68 -20.33 37.16
N VAL A 425 5.79 -19.00 37.27
CA VAL A 425 4.67 -18.06 37.48
C VAL A 425 4.92 -16.77 36.69
N GLU A 426 3.86 -16.02 36.38
CA GLU A 426 3.95 -14.66 35.80
C GLU A 426 4.82 -13.73 36.68
N GLU A 427 5.33 -12.62 36.16
CA GLU A 427 6.08 -11.65 36.98
C GLU A 427 5.23 -11.03 38.11
N GLY A 428 5.83 -10.86 39.29
CA GLY A 428 5.15 -10.25 40.43
C GLY A 428 5.70 -10.63 41.80
N ASP A 429 5.13 -10.03 42.84
CA ASP A 429 5.41 -10.34 44.24
C ASP A 429 4.43 -11.42 44.75
N TYR A 430 4.94 -12.61 45.07
CA TYR A 430 4.13 -13.72 45.57
C TYR A 430 4.47 -14.05 47.02
N THR A 431 3.46 -14.46 47.80
CA THR A 431 3.69 -15.34 48.94
C THR A 431 3.77 -16.76 48.41
N VAL A 432 4.92 -17.39 48.57
CA VAL A 432 5.19 -18.78 48.22
C VAL A 432 5.01 -19.61 49.50
N GLU A 433 4.19 -20.66 49.45
CA GLU A 433 3.87 -21.52 50.58
C GLU A 433 4.31 -22.96 50.29
N ALA A 434 4.97 -23.60 51.25
CA ALA A 434 5.36 -25.01 51.21
C ALA A 434 4.63 -25.81 52.30
N THR A 435 3.98 -26.91 51.91
CA THR A 435 3.17 -27.77 52.79
C THR A 435 3.51 -29.24 52.59
N ALA A 436 3.47 -30.04 53.67
CA ALA A 436 3.65 -31.48 53.62
C ALA A 436 2.88 -32.15 54.77
N ASP A 437 2.36 -33.36 54.54
CA ASP A 437 1.64 -34.12 55.57
C ASP A 437 2.53 -34.40 56.79
N GLY A 438 2.06 -34.04 57.99
CA GLY A 438 2.81 -34.18 59.24
C GLY A 438 3.76 -33.03 59.56
N TYR A 439 3.74 -31.95 58.77
CA TYR A 439 4.53 -30.74 58.99
C TYR A 439 3.66 -29.48 59.04
N GLU A 440 4.09 -28.51 59.84
CA GLU A 440 3.58 -27.13 59.79
C GLU A 440 4.03 -26.46 58.48
N ALA A 441 3.13 -25.70 57.86
CA ALA A 441 3.42 -24.95 56.63
C ALA A 441 4.41 -23.80 56.86
N ASP A 442 5.32 -23.60 55.91
CA ASP A 442 6.23 -22.45 55.88
C ASP A 442 5.94 -21.57 54.65
N ASN A 443 6.13 -20.26 54.77
CA ASN A 443 5.85 -19.32 53.68
C ASN A 443 6.81 -18.13 53.64
N ALA A 444 7.14 -17.70 52.43
CA ALA A 444 8.10 -16.63 52.16
C ALA A 444 7.59 -15.73 51.02
N THR A 445 7.86 -14.42 51.12
CA THR A 445 7.56 -13.47 50.04
C THR A 445 8.71 -13.42 49.04
N VAL A 446 8.42 -13.73 47.77
CA VAL A 446 9.38 -13.78 46.67
C VAL A 446 8.94 -12.85 45.54
N THR A 447 9.82 -11.95 45.11
CA THR A 447 9.65 -11.16 43.87
C THR A 447 10.18 -11.98 42.71
N VAL A 448 9.32 -12.21 41.70
CA VAL A 448 9.65 -12.92 40.46
C VAL A 448 9.76 -11.91 39.33
N THR A 449 10.95 -11.80 38.73
CA THR A 449 11.17 -11.04 37.48
C THR A 449 10.92 -11.97 36.29
N ALA A 450 10.25 -11.48 35.24
CA ALA A 450 10.10 -12.26 34.01
C ALA A 450 11.46 -12.65 33.40
N GLY A 451 11.60 -13.92 33.01
CA GLY A 451 12.82 -14.49 32.43
C GLY A 451 13.95 -14.80 33.42
N GLU A 452 13.81 -14.46 34.71
CA GLU A 452 14.81 -14.78 35.74
C GLU A 452 14.42 -16.02 36.58
N THR A 453 15.43 -16.64 37.19
CA THR A 453 15.25 -17.69 38.20
C THR A 453 15.55 -17.13 39.59
N THR A 454 14.58 -17.17 40.50
CA THR A 454 14.73 -16.74 41.90
C THR A 454 14.78 -17.97 42.80
N SER A 455 15.70 -17.99 43.76
CA SER A 455 15.85 -19.15 44.66
C SER A 455 15.21 -18.92 46.04
N GLN A 456 14.39 -19.88 46.48
CA GLN A 456 13.75 -19.87 47.81
C GLN A 456 13.71 -21.30 48.38
N ASN A 457 14.30 -21.51 49.55
CA ASN A 457 14.27 -22.79 50.26
C ASN A 457 13.31 -22.72 51.45
N PHE A 458 12.75 -23.86 51.85
CA PHE A 458 11.85 -23.99 52.99
C PHE A 458 12.35 -25.07 53.95
N SER A 459 12.18 -24.84 55.25
CA SER A 459 12.47 -25.85 56.28
C SER A 459 11.24 -26.02 57.15
N LEU A 460 10.50 -27.11 56.91
CA LEU A 460 9.25 -27.38 57.60
C LEU A 460 9.52 -28.01 58.98
N SER A 461 8.72 -27.62 59.96
CA SER A 461 8.76 -28.18 61.32
C SER A 461 7.70 -29.28 61.44
N GLU A 462 8.00 -30.39 62.11
CA GLU A 462 7.00 -31.43 62.39
C GLU A 462 5.81 -30.86 63.17
N SER A 463 4.59 -31.18 62.76
CA SER A 463 3.37 -30.79 63.48
C SER A 463 3.27 -31.58 64.79
N GLY A 464 3.08 -30.89 65.92
CA GLY A 464 2.96 -31.53 67.23
C GLY A 464 1.71 -32.44 67.35
N PRO A 465 1.69 -33.38 68.32
CA PRO A 465 0.55 -34.28 68.50
C PRO A 465 -0.73 -33.50 68.85
N VAL A 466 -1.80 -33.79 68.13
CA VAL A 466 -3.13 -33.19 68.36
C VAL A 466 -3.84 -33.94 69.49
N TYR A 467 -3.73 -33.42 70.70
CA TYR A 467 -4.48 -33.93 71.87
C TYR A 467 -5.99 -33.65 71.73
N GLN A 468 -6.81 -34.62 72.14
CA GLN A 468 -8.26 -34.48 72.24
C GLN A 468 -8.69 -34.52 73.71
N SER A 469 -9.50 -33.56 74.17
CA SER A 469 -10.03 -33.59 75.53
C SER A 469 -11.32 -34.42 75.60
N PHE A 470 -11.41 -35.31 76.59
CA PHE A 470 -12.63 -36.04 76.91
C PHE A 470 -13.00 -35.88 78.38
N THR A 471 -14.27 -36.11 78.71
CA THR A 471 -14.76 -36.09 80.10
C THR A 471 -15.39 -37.44 80.42
N ALA A 472 -15.08 -37.99 81.58
CA ALA A 472 -15.54 -39.30 82.02
C ALA A 472 -16.01 -39.27 83.49
N TRP A 473 -16.83 -40.25 83.84
CA TRP A 473 -17.40 -40.46 85.17
C TRP A 473 -17.06 -41.86 85.66
N ALA A 474 -16.64 -41.99 86.92
CA ALA A 474 -16.40 -43.28 87.56
C ALA A 474 -17.70 -44.09 87.61
N GLU A 475 -17.72 -45.25 86.97
CA GLU A 475 -18.85 -46.20 87.07
C GLU A 475 -18.78 -46.96 88.39
N SER A 476 -17.59 -47.50 88.71
CA SER A 476 -17.31 -48.20 89.96
C SER A 476 -15.87 -47.96 90.46
N GLY A 477 -15.62 -48.24 91.73
CA GLY A 477 -14.31 -48.08 92.33
C GLY A 477 -14.35 -48.11 93.85
N TYR A 478 -13.21 -47.90 94.48
CA TYR A 478 -13.12 -47.75 95.94
C TYR A 478 -11.98 -46.83 96.35
N LEU A 479 -12.21 -46.10 97.44
CA LEU A 479 -11.16 -45.46 98.22
C LEU A 479 -10.56 -46.50 99.19
N GLN A 480 -9.24 -46.69 99.14
CA GLN A 480 -8.53 -47.56 100.08
C GLN A 480 -7.78 -46.74 101.14
N VAL A 481 -8.14 -46.94 102.40
CA VAL A 481 -7.51 -46.28 103.56
C VAL A 481 -6.30 -47.10 104.01
N GLY A 482 -5.10 -46.55 103.82
CA GLY A 482 -3.84 -47.17 104.27
C GLY A 482 -3.59 -48.58 103.69
N ASN A 483 -2.95 -49.42 104.50
CA ASN A 483 -2.49 -50.76 104.09
C ASN A 483 -3.38 -51.93 104.57
N ASN A 484 -4.43 -51.66 105.36
CA ASN A 484 -5.21 -52.67 106.10
C ASN A 484 -6.47 -53.18 105.37
N SER A 485 -6.51 -53.10 104.03
CA SER A 485 -7.63 -53.57 103.19
C SER A 485 -9.02 -52.96 103.49
N LEU A 486 -9.08 -51.87 104.26
CA LEU A 486 -10.29 -51.09 104.46
C LEU A 486 -10.62 -50.33 103.18
N ARG A 487 -11.81 -50.58 102.64
CA ARG A 487 -12.32 -50.01 101.39
C ARG A 487 -13.65 -49.33 101.66
N SER A 488 -13.79 -48.12 101.15
CA SER A 488 -15.10 -47.50 100.96
C SER A 488 -15.41 -47.55 99.48
N ASP A 489 -16.44 -48.30 99.11
CA ASP A 489 -16.90 -48.34 97.72
C ASP A 489 -17.34 -46.93 97.30
N LEU A 490 -17.04 -46.54 96.06
CA LEU A 490 -17.58 -45.33 95.47
C LEU A 490 -19.11 -45.50 95.30
N PRO A 491 -19.89 -44.41 95.30
CA PRO A 491 -21.29 -44.49 94.93
C PRO A 491 -21.44 -45.07 93.52
N ASP A 492 -22.28 -46.10 93.41
CA ASP A 492 -22.56 -46.82 92.18
C ASP A 492 -23.23 -45.89 91.16
N CYS A 493 -22.64 -45.70 89.98
CA CYS A 493 -23.03 -44.68 89.00
C CYS A 493 -23.55 -45.30 87.68
N PRO A 494 -24.73 -45.96 87.70
CA PRO A 494 -25.24 -46.71 86.56
C PRO A 494 -25.49 -45.82 85.34
N ASN A 495 -24.88 -46.21 84.21
CA ASN A 495 -24.94 -45.57 82.88
C ASN A 495 -24.11 -44.27 82.71
N GLY A 496 -23.13 -44.00 83.58
CA GLY A 496 -22.04 -43.03 83.29
C GLY A 496 -22.42 -41.54 83.18
N VAL A 497 -23.71 -41.17 83.27
CA VAL A 497 -24.18 -39.78 83.32
C VAL A 497 -25.23 -39.67 84.44
N PRO A 498 -24.99 -38.90 85.52
CA PRO A 498 -25.97 -38.78 86.60
C PRO A 498 -27.21 -37.99 86.12
N GLU A 499 -28.42 -38.55 86.30
CA GLU A 499 -29.71 -37.87 86.01
C GLU A 499 -29.91 -36.55 86.79
N ASN A 500 -29.00 -36.22 87.72
CA ASN A 500 -28.95 -34.98 88.46
C ASN A 500 -27.50 -34.71 88.91
N GLU A 501 -26.85 -33.69 88.33
CA GLU A 501 -25.42 -33.36 88.58
C GLU A 501 -25.05 -33.08 90.05
N SER A 502 -26.04 -32.98 90.95
CA SER A 502 -25.83 -32.67 92.37
C SER A 502 -25.58 -33.89 93.29
N LYS A 503 -25.51 -35.14 92.77
CA LYS A 503 -25.33 -36.33 93.62
C LYS A 503 -24.48 -37.46 93.02
N GLY A 504 -23.21 -37.53 93.44
CA GLY A 504 -22.61 -38.81 93.84
C GLY A 504 -21.50 -39.43 92.98
N CYS A 505 -21.22 -38.96 91.76
CA CYS A 505 -20.20 -39.58 90.89
C CYS A 505 -18.88 -38.80 90.87
N VAL A 506 -17.75 -39.50 90.83
CA VAL A 506 -16.44 -38.88 90.53
C VAL A 506 -16.39 -38.55 89.03
N LYS A 507 -16.07 -37.31 88.68
CA LYS A 507 -15.96 -36.82 87.29
C LYS A 507 -14.56 -36.28 87.04
N PHE A 508 -14.02 -36.45 85.84
CA PHE A 508 -12.78 -35.80 85.43
C PHE A 508 -12.75 -35.47 83.93
N THR A 509 -11.89 -34.52 83.56
CA THR A 509 -11.60 -34.15 82.17
C THR A 509 -10.12 -34.39 81.86
N ALA A 510 -9.85 -35.16 80.81
CA ALA A 510 -8.54 -35.70 80.46
C ALA A 510 -8.13 -35.30 79.04
N ASP A 511 -6.83 -35.07 78.83
CA ASP A 511 -6.23 -34.85 77.52
C ASP A 511 -5.68 -36.19 76.99
N TYR A 512 -6.21 -36.65 75.86
CA TYR A 512 -5.92 -37.93 75.21
C TYR A 512 -5.06 -37.76 73.97
N ASP A 513 -4.03 -38.59 73.84
CA ASP A 513 -3.22 -38.72 72.64
C ASP A 513 -3.72 -39.92 71.80
N PRO A 514 -4.37 -39.67 70.64
CA PRO A 514 -4.89 -40.74 69.79
C PRO A 514 -3.82 -41.59 69.11
N SER A 515 -2.54 -41.17 69.13
CA SER A 515 -1.43 -41.92 68.54
C SER A 515 -0.82 -42.96 69.48
N THR A 516 -0.90 -42.73 70.80
CA THR A 516 -0.34 -43.61 71.85
C THR A 516 -1.41 -44.35 72.66
N GLY A 517 -2.63 -43.80 72.75
CA GLY A 517 -3.69 -44.31 73.62
C GLY A 517 -3.57 -43.85 75.08
N ASP A 518 -2.58 -43.02 75.39
CA ASP A 518 -2.37 -42.47 76.73
C ASP A 518 -3.26 -41.23 76.95
N TYR A 519 -3.66 -41.01 78.20
CA TYR A 519 -4.33 -39.80 78.65
C TYR A 519 -3.71 -39.24 79.92
N THR A 520 -3.80 -37.93 80.09
CA THR A 520 -3.36 -37.22 81.30
C THR A 520 -4.50 -36.42 81.91
N VAL A 521 -4.51 -36.32 83.25
CA VAL A 521 -5.56 -35.64 84.01
C VAL A 521 -4.93 -34.77 85.09
N SER A 522 -5.05 -33.44 84.95
CA SER A 522 -4.58 -32.50 85.97
C SER A 522 -5.43 -32.59 87.24
N PRO A 523 -4.86 -32.36 88.45
CA PRO A 523 -5.57 -32.46 89.72
C PRO A 523 -6.87 -31.63 89.79
N GLU A 524 -6.85 -30.42 89.25
CA GLU A 524 -7.97 -29.48 89.21
C GLU A 524 -9.13 -29.93 88.32
N ASN A 525 -8.90 -30.89 87.42
CA ASN A 525 -9.96 -31.43 86.56
C ASN A 525 -10.80 -32.50 87.27
N PHE A 526 -10.43 -32.95 88.47
CA PHE A 526 -11.23 -33.88 89.27
C PHE A 526 -12.33 -33.17 90.05
N GLN A 527 -13.55 -33.72 89.96
CA GLN A 527 -14.69 -33.35 90.78
C GLN A 527 -15.09 -34.56 91.63
N PHE A 528 -14.87 -34.45 92.94
CA PHE A 528 -15.21 -35.48 93.90
C PHE A 528 -16.54 -35.16 94.61
N PRO A 529 -17.46 -36.14 94.71
CA PRO A 529 -18.58 -36.07 95.64
C PRO A 529 -18.07 -36.29 97.08
N PRO A 530 -18.83 -35.89 98.12
CA PRO A 530 -18.56 -36.35 99.47
C PRO A 530 -18.78 -37.86 99.56
N ILE A 531 -17.73 -38.62 99.89
CA ILE A 531 -17.78 -40.09 99.95
C ILE A 531 -18.00 -40.51 101.41
N PRO A 532 -19.09 -41.23 101.73
CA PRO A 532 -19.41 -41.63 103.10
C PRO A 532 -18.55 -42.79 103.58
N PHE A 533 -17.84 -42.61 104.69
CA PHE A 533 -17.14 -43.68 105.41
C PHE A 533 -18.02 -44.26 106.52
N ASP A 534 -18.39 -45.54 106.42
CA ASP A 534 -19.11 -46.27 107.46
C ASP A 534 -18.14 -46.81 108.54
N ASN A 535 -18.05 -46.10 109.67
CA ASN A 535 -17.29 -46.56 110.83
C ASN A 535 -18.25 -47.17 111.88
N THR A 536 -17.97 -48.40 112.31
CA THR A 536 -18.76 -49.13 113.32
C THR A 536 -18.85 -48.44 114.69
N THR A 537 -18.04 -47.41 114.94
CA THR A 537 -17.97 -46.66 116.20
C THR A 537 -18.44 -45.20 116.09
N LEU A 538 -18.37 -44.59 114.90
CA LEU A 538 -18.76 -43.18 114.67
C LEU A 538 -20.05 -43.01 113.85
N GLY A 539 -20.51 -44.07 113.17
CA GLY A 539 -21.54 -43.97 112.13
C GLY A 539 -20.95 -43.55 110.78
N THR A 540 -21.82 -43.10 109.88
CA THR A 540 -21.47 -42.68 108.52
C THR A 540 -20.98 -41.22 108.52
N VAL A 541 -19.71 -40.99 108.16
CA VAL A 541 -19.10 -39.65 108.11
C VAL A 541 -18.68 -39.31 106.67
N PRO A 542 -19.06 -38.15 106.11
CA PRO A 542 -18.62 -37.76 104.77
C PRO A 542 -17.14 -37.35 104.76
N ALA A 543 -16.41 -37.82 103.74
CA ALA A 543 -15.09 -37.30 103.39
C ALA A 543 -15.14 -36.50 102.10
N ASN A 544 -14.52 -35.32 102.12
CA ASN A 544 -14.24 -34.53 100.94
C ASN A 544 -12.85 -34.93 100.41
N ASN A 545 -12.68 -34.94 99.08
CA ASN A 545 -11.51 -35.55 98.43
C ASN A 545 -10.90 -34.60 97.39
N THR A 546 -9.58 -34.69 97.18
CA THR A 546 -8.84 -33.88 96.20
C THR A 546 -7.64 -34.67 95.67
N ALA A 547 -7.41 -34.67 94.36
CA ALA A 547 -6.22 -35.27 93.76
C ALA A 547 -4.98 -34.43 94.05
N THR A 548 -3.82 -35.05 94.28
CA THR A 548 -2.59 -34.31 94.69
C THR A 548 -1.52 -34.20 93.61
N ASP A 549 -1.64 -34.94 92.50
CA ASP A 549 -0.67 -34.95 91.40
C ASP A 549 -1.37 -35.31 90.08
N THR A 550 -0.75 -34.99 88.94
CA THR A 550 -1.29 -35.30 87.61
C THR A 550 -1.34 -36.82 87.41
N ILE A 551 -2.50 -37.32 86.99
CA ILE A 551 -2.73 -38.75 86.79
C ILE A 551 -2.53 -39.08 85.31
N THR A 552 -1.74 -40.12 85.05
CA THR A 552 -1.55 -40.69 83.72
C THR A 552 -2.19 -42.07 83.66
N GLY A 553 -2.96 -42.34 82.61
CA GLY A 553 -3.53 -43.66 82.35
C GLY A 553 -3.50 -43.99 80.86
N ASN A 554 -3.82 -45.24 80.52
CA ASN A 554 -4.01 -45.69 79.15
C ASN A 554 -5.49 -46.05 78.96
N LEU A 555 -6.08 -45.61 77.85
CA LEU A 555 -7.48 -45.86 77.49
C LEU A 555 -7.53 -46.86 76.34
N ASN A 556 -8.22 -47.98 76.53
CA ASN A 556 -8.48 -48.90 75.43
C ASN A 556 -9.58 -48.33 74.54
N ALA A 557 -9.19 -47.71 73.42
CA ALA A 557 -10.12 -47.10 72.47
C ALA A 557 -11.12 -48.08 71.83
N GLU A 558 -10.86 -49.40 71.85
CA GLU A 558 -11.82 -50.40 71.35
C GLU A 558 -12.92 -50.76 72.37
N THR A 559 -12.63 -50.72 73.68
CA THR A 559 -13.57 -51.12 74.74
C THR A 559 -14.10 -49.95 75.59
N GLY A 560 -13.47 -48.78 75.51
CA GLY A 560 -13.74 -47.63 76.40
C GLY A 560 -13.22 -47.82 77.83
N GLU A 561 -12.55 -48.94 78.12
CA GLU A 561 -12.07 -49.26 79.45
C GLU A 561 -10.76 -48.50 79.76
N ALA A 562 -10.71 -47.91 80.95
CA ALA A 562 -9.49 -47.41 81.55
C ALA A 562 -9.45 -47.83 83.02
N SER A 563 -8.25 -47.82 83.60
CA SER A 563 -8.07 -47.87 85.04
C SER A 563 -6.84 -47.06 85.43
N PHE A 564 -6.89 -46.41 86.59
CA PHE A 564 -5.76 -45.71 87.16
C PHE A 564 -5.74 -45.88 88.68
N ASN A 565 -4.56 -45.62 89.26
CA ASN A 565 -4.38 -45.52 90.70
C ASN A 565 -3.80 -44.13 91.00
N ALA A 566 -4.45 -43.38 91.87
CA ALA A 566 -4.07 -42.01 92.18
C ALA A 566 -3.92 -41.77 93.69
N PRO A 567 -2.92 -40.99 94.13
CA PRO A 567 -2.89 -40.44 95.48
C PRO A 567 -3.99 -39.38 95.61
N ILE A 568 -4.96 -39.66 96.46
CA ILE A 568 -6.05 -38.75 96.81
C ILE A 568 -5.87 -38.33 98.26
N PHE A 569 -6.00 -37.04 98.51
CA PHE A 569 -6.10 -36.47 99.84
C PHE A 569 -7.58 -36.44 100.24
N SER A 570 -7.89 -36.99 101.41
CA SER A 570 -9.24 -37.04 101.99
C SER A 570 -9.25 -36.32 103.33
N TYR A 571 -10.26 -35.47 103.57
CA TYR A 571 -10.53 -34.89 104.88
C TYR A 571 -11.96 -35.17 105.34
N LEU A 572 -12.13 -35.46 106.63
CA LEU A 572 -13.42 -35.79 107.25
C LEU A 572 -14.05 -34.55 107.90
N GLU A 573 -15.34 -34.34 107.66
CA GLU A 573 -16.13 -33.22 108.20
C GLU A 573 -17.24 -33.75 109.12
N ASP A 574 -17.13 -33.50 110.44
CA ASP A 574 -18.17 -33.84 111.43
C ASP A 574 -18.97 -32.59 111.83
N PRO A 575 -20.23 -32.45 111.37
CA PRO A 575 -21.05 -31.26 111.65
C PRO A 575 -21.62 -31.21 113.08
N ALA A 576 -21.28 -32.16 113.97
CA ALA A 576 -21.79 -32.22 115.35
C ALA A 576 -20.79 -31.75 116.42
N LEU A 577 -19.56 -31.39 116.06
CA LEU A 577 -18.52 -30.91 116.99
C LEU A 577 -18.50 -29.38 117.05
N ASP A 578 -18.87 -28.82 118.20
CA ASP A 578 -18.73 -27.40 118.53
C ASP A 578 -17.27 -27.05 118.89
N ASP A 579 -16.82 -25.85 118.51
CA ASP A 579 -15.43 -25.36 118.66
C ASP A 579 -14.92 -25.36 120.12
N SER A 580 -15.80 -25.57 121.09
CA SER A 580 -15.48 -25.61 122.53
C SER A 580 -14.75 -26.87 123.01
N CYS A 581 -14.51 -27.87 122.13
CA CYS A 581 -13.77 -29.10 122.45
C CYS A 581 -12.27 -29.09 122.04
N GLY A 582 -11.70 -27.95 121.64
CA GLY A 582 -10.30 -27.85 121.23
C GLY A 582 -9.28 -28.04 122.38
N LEU A 583 -8.49 -29.12 122.31
CA LEU A 583 -7.24 -29.24 123.08
C LEU A 583 -6.08 -28.71 122.22
N GLU A 584 -5.64 -27.48 122.47
CA GLU A 584 -4.52 -26.87 121.73
C GLU A 584 -3.18 -27.47 122.21
N VAL A 585 -2.57 -28.33 121.40
CA VAL A 585 -1.27 -28.95 121.68
C VAL A 585 -0.22 -28.44 120.70
N ASN A 586 0.47 -27.35 121.07
CA ASN A 586 1.62 -26.86 120.31
C ASN A 586 2.85 -27.77 120.53
N VAL A 587 3.32 -28.41 119.46
CA VAL A 587 4.60 -29.15 119.42
C VAL A 587 5.47 -28.58 118.31
N GLU A 588 6.35 -27.63 118.65
CA GLU A 588 7.46 -27.23 117.77
C GLU A 588 8.64 -28.21 117.95
N GLY A 589 9.01 -28.93 116.90
CA GLY A 589 10.13 -29.87 116.92
C GLY A 589 10.71 -30.13 115.53
N THR A 590 11.93 -29.67 115.28
CA THR A 590 12.60 -29.80 113.98
C THR A 590 13.39 -31.11 113.85
N THR A 591 13.19 -31.81 112.73
CA THR A 591 14.10 -32.80 112.08
C THR A 591 14.54 -34.04 112.87
N GLY A 592 14.08 -35.22 112.39
CA GLY A 592 14.96 -36.37 112.14
C GLY A 592 15.27 -37.36 113.27
N GLU A 593 14.96 -38.64 112.99
CA GLU A 593 15.38 -39.86 113.72
C GLU A 593 14.58 -40.26 114.99
N SER A 594 14.55 -41.58 115.24
CA SER A 594 13.60 -42.27 116.12
C SER A 594 14.23 -42.76 117.44
N GLY A 595 13.56 -42.53 118.57
CA GLY A 595 13.92 -43.09 119.87
C GLY A 595 12.93 -42.75 121.00
N ALA A 596 12.69 -43.71 121.90
CA ALA A 596 11.83 -43.56 123.09
C ALA A 596 12.65 -43.26 124.35
N LEU A 597 12.15 -42.44 125.30
CA LEU A 597 12.75 -42.25 126.63
C LEU A 597 11.66 -42.13 127.73
N THR A 598 12.05 -42.04 128.99
CA THR A 598 11.14 -42.15 130.16
C THR A 598 11.52 -41.20 131.30
N GLY A 599 10.53 -40.73 132.09
CA GLY A 599 10.73 -39.89 133.29
C GLY A 599 9.42 -39.57 134.02
N GLU A 600 9.47 -39.31 135.34
CA GLU A 600 8.28 -38.99 136.16
C GLU A 600 7.89 -37.48 136.09
N PRO A 601 6.57 -37.16 136.17
CA PRO A 601 6.08 -35.78 136.11
C PRO A 601 6.25 -35.00 137.43
N GLY A 602 6.43 -33.68 137.32
CA GLY A 602 6.42 -32.74 138.45
C GLY A 602 5.02 -32.39 138.98
N PRO A 603 4.93 -31.64 140.09
CA PRO A 603 3.65 -31.25 140.68
C PRO A 603 2.83 -30.31 139.78
N ILE A 604 1.50 -30.42 139.88
CA ILE A 604 0.51 -29.57 139.20
C ILE A 604 0.59 -28.13 139.74
N GLN A 605 0.51 -27.14 138.84
CA GLN A 605 0.48 -25.71 139.18
C GLN A 605 -0.97 -25.21 139.36
N ASP A 606 -1.13 -24.06 140.03
CA ASP A 606 -2.44 -23.47 140.36
C ASP A 606 -3.28 -23.03 139.13
N ASP A 607 -2.69 -23.00 137.93
CA ASP A 607 -3.36 -22.76 136.64
C ASP A 607 -3.90 -24.05 135.97
N GLY A 608 -3.76 -25.20 136.63
CA GLY A 608 -4.15 -26.51 136.10
C GLY A 608 -3.10 -27.18 135.22
N THR A 609 -1.96 -26.54 134.95
CA THR A 609 -0.91 -27.11 134.11
C THR A 609 0.04 -28.02 134.89
N ALA A 610 0.44 -29.13 134.29
CA ALA A 610 1.58 -29.93 134.73
C ALA A 610 2.68 -29.84 133.66
N ARG A 611 3.88 -29.42 134.06
CA ARG A 611 5.06 -29.40 133.17
C ARG A 611 5.75 -30.76 133.22
N ALA A 612 5.60 -31.55 132.16
CA ALA A 612 6.41 -32.72 131.91
C ALA A 612 7.37 -32.44 130.75
N THR A 613 8.67 -32.70 130.95
CA THR A 613 9.62 -32.77 129.82
C THR A 613 9.38 -34.09 129.11
N LEU A 614 8.64 -34.06 128.01
CA LEU A 614 8.22 -35.28 127.35
C LEU A 614 9.37 -35.93 126.58
N VAL A 615 9.49 -37.24 126.79
CA VAL A 615 9.89 -38.15 125.73
C VAL A 615 9.00 -39.38 125.87
N ASP A 616 8.63 -39.97 124.74
CA ASP A 616 7.56 -40.96 124.69
C ASP A 616 7.95 -42.35 125.24
N GLY A 617 7.06 -43.02 125.99
CA GLY A 617 5.78 -42.50 126.48
C GLY A 617 4.83 -43.54 127.08
N THR A 618 3.78 -43.04 127.72
CA THR A 618 2.39 -43.53 127.54
C THR A 618 1.49 -42.39 128.03
N PHE A 619 0.67 -41.81 127.16
CA PHE A 619 -0.19 -40.69 127.55
C PHE A 619 -1.38 -41.18 128.38
N SER A 620 -1.28 -41.08 129.71
CA SER A 620 -2.45 -41.20 130.59
C SER A 620 -3.06 -39.81 130.78
N ILE A 621 -4.21 -39.58 130.13
CA ILE A 621 -5.08 -38.45 130.48
C ILE A 621 -5.47 -38.63 131.96
N PRO A 622 -5.24 -37.63 132.84
CA PRO A 622 -5.74 -37.72 134.21
C PRO A 622 -7.26 -37.83 134.17
N ALA A 623 -7.84 -38.68 135.03
CA ALA A 623 -9.24 -39.13 134.98
C ALA A 623 -10.32 -38.05 135.31
N ALA A 624 -10.07 -36.79 134.96
CA ALA A 624 -10.88 -35.62 135.29
C ALA A 624 -11.71 -35.05 134.12
N THR A 625 -11.53 -35.52 132.88
CA THR A 625 -12.32 -35.07 131.71
C THR A 625 -13.43 -36.03 131.29
N GLN A 626 -13.53 -37.20 131.92
CA GLN A 626 -14.49 -38.26 131.57
C GLN A 626 -15.97 -37.90 131.86
N GLU A 627 -16.22 -36.85 132.65
CA GLU A 627 -17.58 -36.36 132.96
C GLU A 627 -18.08 -35.22 132.06
N THR A 628 -17.26 -34.66 131.15
CA THR A 628 -17.65 -33.49 130.34
C THR A 628 -17.70 -33.76 128.83
N CYS A 629 -16.82 -34.62 128.28
CA CYS A 629 -16.78 -34.95 126.85
C CYS A 629 -17.00 -36.47 126.64
N GLY A 630 -18.26 -36.88 126.62
CA GLY A 630 -18.65 -38.29 126.68
C GLY A 630 -18.12 -39.18 125.55
N PHE A 631 -17.57 -40.34 125.92
CA PHE A 631 -17.32 -41.57 125.13
C PHE A 631 -16.55 -41.52 123.79
N LEU A 632 -16.14 -40.35 123.26
CA LEU A 632 -15.39 -40.27 121.99
C LEU A 632 -13.85 -40.37 122.15
N ALA A 633 -13.30 -40.12 123.34
CA ALA A 633 -11.87 -40.18 123.62
C ALA A 633 -11.25 -41.61 123.66
N THR A 634 -11.96 -42.63 123.19
CA THR A 634 -11.47 -44.04 123.15
C THR A 634 -11.83 -44.76 121.85
N ALA A 635 -12.37 -44.05 120.85
CA ALA A 635 -12.88 -44.61 119.60
C ALA A 635 -11.96 -44.44 118.37
N VAL A 636 -10.99 -43.51 118.42
CA VAL A 636 -10.21 -43.08 117.23
C VAL A 636 -8.73 -43.52 117.29
N ASN A 637 -8.24 -43.98 118.45
CA ASN A 637 -6.81 -44.17 118.71
C ASN A 637 -6.30 -45.61 118.44
N ASN A 638 -6.63 -46.22 117.29
CA ASN A 638 -6.10 -47.55 116.92
C ASN A 638 -6.01 -47.91 115.41
N ASP A 639 -6.55 -47.12 114.46
CA ASP A 639 -6.42 -47.43 113.02
C ASP A 639 -6.18 -46.22 112.09
N VAL A 640 -6.21 -44.98 112.59
CA VAL A 640 -5.80 -43.78 111.82
C VAL A 640 -4.83 -42.98 112.67
N GLY A 641 -3.57 -42.88 112.22
CA GLY A 641 -2.53 -42.21 112.98
C GLY A 641 -2.47 -40.72 112.69
N LEU A 642 -2.92 -39.90 113.66
CA LEU A 642 -2.36 -38.62 114.13
C LEU A 642 -3.45 -37.88 114.96
N PRO A 643 -3.08 -37.08 115.99
CA PRO A 643 -4.03 -36.22 116.70
C PRO A 643 -4.09 -34.82 116.06
N ALA A 644 -5.16 -34.53 115.31
CA ALA A 644 -5.52 -33.16 114.94
C ALA A 644 -6.41 -32.51 116.04
N PRO A 645 -6.38 -31.16 116.19
CA PRO A 645 -7.35 -30.44 117.01
C PRO A 645 -8.78 -30.53 116.42
N ALA A 646 -9.77 -29.94 117.10
CA ALA A 646 -11.16 -29.96 116.64
C ALA A 646 -11.30 -29.22 115.30
N GLY A 647 -11.83 -29.91 114.28
CA GLY A 647 -11.92 -29.45 112.90
C GLY A 647 -10.84 -30.07 112.02
N GLU A 648 -11.25 -30.95 111.11
CA GLU A 648 -10.46 -31.59 110.03
C GLU A 648 -9.42 -32.65 110.48
N ASN A 649 -9.56 -33.88 109.96
CA ASN A 649 -8.53 -34.93 110.02
C ASN A 649 -8.08 -35.26 108.59
N GLU A 650 -6.77 -35.20 108.33
CA GLU A 650 -6.15 -35.41 107.02
C GLU A 650 -5.72 -36.87 106.79
N ILE A 651 -6.03 -37.45 105.63
CA ILE A 651 -5.63 -38.82 105.26
C ILE A 651 -5.24 -38.89 103.78
N VAL A 652 -4.06 -39.45 103.47
CA VAL A 652 -3.66 -39.80 102.09
C VAL A 652 -4.12 -41.22 101.76
N GLN A 653 -4.80 -41.40 100.64
CA GLN A 653 -5.45 -42.64 100.22
C GLN A 653 -5.12 -42.97 98.74
N ASN A 654 -5.32 -44.23 98.37
CA ASN A 654 -5.28 -44.64 96.96
C ASN A 654 -6.71 -44.80 96.43
N LEU A 655 -7.00 -44.16 95.31
CA LEU A 655 -8.26 -44.32 94.58
C LEU A 655 -8.07 -45.27 93.41
N TYR A 656 -8.89 -46.32 93.37
CA TYR A 656 -8.99 -47.25 92.26
C TYR A 656 -10.34 -47.06 91.56
N ILE A 657 -10.32 -46.81 90.25
CA ILE A 657 -11.51 -46.66 89.41
C ILE A 657 -11.42 -47.63 88.23
N GLU A 658 -12.55 -48.29 87.94
CA GLU A 658 -12.78 -49.05 86.71
C GLU A 658 -13.97 -48.42 85.97
N PHE A 659 -13.83 -48.23 84.66
CA PHE A 659 -14.87 -47.70 83.77
C PHE A 659 -15.31 -48.81 82.80
N SER A 660 -16.62 -49.02 82.66
CA SER A 660 -17.19 -49.93 81.64
C SER A 660 -18.33 -49.28 80.84
N GLU A 661 -18.68 -49.99 79.78
CA GLU A 661 -19.49 -49.64 78.61
C GLU A 661 -20.55 -48.53 78.76
N ASN A 662 -20.34 -47.43 78.02
CA ASN A 662 -21.09 -47.19 76.77
C ASN A 662 -20.21 -46.39 75.79
N SER A 663 -20.50 -46.51 74.49
CA SER A 663 -19.70 -45.89 73.43
C SER A 663 -19.62 -44.37 73.56
N VAL A 664 -18.51 -43.78 73.10
CA VAL A 664 -18.30 -42.32 72.99
C VAL A 664 -19.11 -41.73 71.82
N GLU A 665 -20.37 -42.14 71.70
CA GLU A 665 -21.36 -41.54 70.82
C GLU A 665 -22.30 -40.71 71.70
N ASN A 666 -22.26 -39.37 71.53
CA ASN A 666 -23.00 -38.34 72.28
C ASN A 666 -22.36 -37.82 73.59
N ASN A 667 -21.06 -37.47 73.58
CA ASN A 667 -20.57 -36.40 74.48
C ASN A 667 -20.86 -35.03 73.84
N PRO A 668 -21.79 -34.21 74.37
CA PRO A 668 -22.12 -32.90 73.79
C PRO A 668 -21.05 -31.81 74.06
N ASP A 669 -20.10 -32.05 74.97
CA ASP A 669 -19.01 -31.14 75.32
C ASP A 669 -17.64 -31.59 74.75
N ALA A 670 -17.61 -32.57 73.85
CA ALA A 670 -16.42 -32.85 73.06
C ALA A 670 -16.11 -31.61 72.18
N PRO A 671 -14.87 -31.07 72.18
CA PRO A 671 -14.54 -29.95 71.31
C PRO A 671 -14.81 -30.38 69.86
N SER A 672 -15.63 -29.60 69.16
CA SER A 672 -15.96 -29.86 67.77
C SER A 672 -14.69 -29.74 66.93
N ASN A 673 -14.09 -30.88 66.60
CA ASN A 673 -12.91 -30.94 65.74
C ASN A 673 -13.34 -30.70 64.28
N SER A 674 -13.78 -29.47 64.01
CA SER A 674 -14.05 -28.95 62.67
C SER A 674 -12.74 -28.47 62.04
N GLY A 675 -11.88 -29.43 61.71
CA GLY A 675 -10.76 -29.24 60.79
C GLY A 675 -11.20 -29.65 59.39
N SER A 676 -11.14 -28.70 58.46
CA SER A 676 -11.28 -28.90 57.01
C SER A 676 -9.93 -28.91 56.34
#